data_AF-C3Y8Z2-F1
#
_entry.id   AF-C3Y8Z2-F1
#
_cell.length_a   1.000
_cell.length_b   1.000
_cell.length_c   1.000
_cell.angle_alpha   90.00
_cell.angle_beta   90.00
_cell.angle_gamma   90.00
#
_symmetry.space_group_name_H-M   'P 1'
#
loop_
_entity.id
_entity.type
_entity.pdbx_description
1 polymer ?
#
loop_
_entity_poly.entity_id
_entity_poly.type
_entity_poly.pdbx_seq_one_letter_code
_entity_poly.pdbx_strand_id
1 'polypeptide(L)'
;MKFVVAVVCFALVAGAHAKTVVDVLQELGTETTLIALVGKAGLVSALEGKGPFTVFAPSDAAFAALPKELVKTLESNVTLLTQVLEFHVAPGEALSTDLKNNLLVPSLSGPKIRINIYDASEPTVITAEGAPVTKPDNTARNGVVHVISQVMFPLPMGTVVDIAVGNKDFSTLVTAVSKAGLVATLSGEGPFTVFAPTNEAFAKLPAGVLDGLLKNVTALTNVLTYHVLPGAYYQAGLRNGDMLKTVQGMDVTIKMSSDGTMVNDATIAAQVSGTNGVIQVIDTVLIPPSMHYELIWIATFRSFEGPFTVFAPTDDAFAALPEDLLAKLESDNLLLTQLLEFHVASSKVMSDGLKNNQLIPTLIGLNIRINIYNTSKPSVITADGAVVIRPDNIASNGVVHVIDQVMWPVPTGDIVKGIASNIHLSTLGSAVSKAGLVASLSGDGPFTVFAPTNEAFFKLPAGVLDGLLKNVTALTNVLTYHVVPGAYFLPGLGNGDTLKTLEGKFVTIKNSRDGPLTVFAPTDAAFERLPNDVMNKLQSNKTLLKETLTANGAGVVNPDCHAIAGFAQIIDTVMYPLPNGTIVTEITTNSNLSTLATAVSKAGLIATLSASNGNFTLFAPTNEAFFKLPAGVLDGLLKNVTALTNVLTYHVLSNVYNNVGLYYSRELRTVQGKNVTIKASSRESIMVNNASVLKEMTKTNGVLQVVDTVLIPPNTHFELVQNKKDK
;
A
#
# COMPACT_ATOMS: atom_id res chain seq x y z
N MET A 1 -11.11 31.31 80.56
CA MET A 1 -10.99 30.46 81.77
C MET A 1 -12.40 30.24 82.29
N LYS A 2 -13.09 29.11 82.07
CA LYS A 2 -12.91 27.69 82.47
C LYS A 2 -13.95 27.31 83.55
N PHE A 3 -14.46 26.08 83.41
CA PHE A 3 -15.40 25.28 84.24
C PHE A 3 -16.90 25.56 83.98
N VAL A 4 -17.69 24.69 83.30
CA VAL A 4 -17.98 23.23 83.43
C VAL A 4 -18.64 22.87 84.76
N VAL A 5 -19.96 22.63 84.72
CA VAL A 5 -20.66 21.61 85.52
C VAL A 5 -21.73 20.96 84.64
N ALA A 6 -21.74 19.63 84.67
CA ALA A 6 -22.45 18.70 83.80
C ALA A 6 -23.95 18.59 84.08
N VAL A 7 -24.74 18.34 83.04
CA VAL A 7 -26.04 17.69 83.14
C VAL A 7 -25.87 16.25 82.67
N VAL A 8 -26.19 15.35 83.60
CA VAL A 8 -26.12 13.89 83.48
C VAL A 8 -27.03 13.43 82.34
N CYS A 9 -26.45 12.82 81.32
CA CYS A 9 -27.19 12.10 80.29
C CYS A 9 -27.57 10.72 80.86
N PHE A 10 -28.85 10.50 81.09
CA PHE A 10 -29.39 9.17 81.39
C PHE A 10 -29.18 8.29 80.16
N ALA A 11 -28.25 7.34 80.26
CA ALA A 11 -28.11 6.26 79.30
C ALA A 11 -29.36 5.37 79.40
N LEU A 12 -30.32 5.58 78.49
CA LEU A 12 -31.26 4.52 78.13
C LEU A 12 -30.51 3.59 77.18
N VAL A 13 -29.99 2.49 77.71
CA VAL A 13 -29.53 1.36 76.91
C VAL A 13 -30.78 0.67 76.36
N ALA A 14 -31.35 1.26 75.29
CA ALA A 14 -32.14 0.50 74.35
C ALA A 14 -31.13 -0.26 73.49
N GLY A 15 -31.09 -1.58 73.61
CA GLY A 15 -30.22 -2.41 72.78
C GLY A 15 -30.43 -2.03 71.32
N ALA A 16 -29.36 -1.59 70.65
CA ALA A 16 -29.40 -1.34 69.22
C ALA A 16 -29.74 -2.67 68.54
N HIS A 17 -31.02 -2.87 68.20
CA HIS A 17 -31.41 -3.97 67.36
C HIS A 17 -30.58 -3.84 66.08
N ALA A 18 -29.73 -4.83 65.82
CA ALA A 18 -28.91 -4.83 64.63
C ALA A 18 -29.85 -4.71 63.40
N LYS A 19 -29.56 -3.77 62.51
CA LYS A 19 -30.44 -3.35 61.41
C LYS A 19 -30.63 -4.48 60.40
N THR A 20 -31.85 -4.77 59.96
CA THR A 20 -32.11 -5.69 58.84
C THR A 20 -31.70 -5.07 57.51
N VAL A 21 -31.66 -5.86 56.43
CA VAL A 21 -31.45 -5.32 55.08
C VAL A 21 -32.52 -4.29 54.70
N VAL A 22 -33.77 -4.42 55.18
CA VAL A 22 -34.83 -3.41 54.95
C VAL A 22 -34.52 -2.11 55.70
N ASP A 23 -34.03 -2.19 56.94
CA ASP A 23 -33.61 -1.01 57.72
C ASP A 23 -32.41 -0.32 57.04
N VAL A 24 -31.45 -1.08 56.54
CA VAL A 24 -30.28 -0.55 55.81
C VAL A 24 -30.72 0.15 54.51
N LEU A 25 -31.64 -0.43 53.74
CA LEU A 25 -32.20 0.20 52.54
C LEU A 25 -32.85 1.55 52.86
N GLN A 26 -33.59 1.65 53.98
CA GLN A 26 -34.23 2.89 54.42
C GLN A 26 -33.20 3.98 54.78
N GLU A 27 -32.09 3.61 55.41
CA GLU A 27 -31.06 4.55 55.85
C GLU A 27 -30.13 5.04 54.75
N LEU A 28 -29.94 4.24 53.69
CA LEU A 28 -29.09 4.64 52.57
C LEU A 28 -29.63 5.86 51.81
N GLY A 29 -30.88 6.27 52.07
CA GLY A 29 -31.45 7.57 51.72
C GLY A 29 -31.60 7.83 50.21
N THR A 30 -31.27 6.84 49.37
CA THR A 30 -31.28 6.92 47.90
C THR A 30 -32.28 5.98 47.23
N GLU A 31 -33.13 5.28 48.01
CA GLU A 31 -33.88 4.09 47.57
C GLU A 31 -35.38 4.11 47.92
N THR A 32 -35.99 5.29 47.91
CA THR A 32 -37.42 5.43 48.24
C THR A 32 -38.32 4.64 47.28
N THR A 33 -37.91 4.55 46.02
CA THR A 33 -38.61 3.79 44.97
C THR A 33 -38.50 2.29 45.22
N LEU A 34 -37.30 1.78 45.50
CA LEU A 34 -37.07 0.35 45.74
C LEU A 34 -37.90 -0.16 46.92
N ILE A 35 -37.89 0.56 48.05
CA ILE A 35 -38.65 0.17 49.25
C ILE A 35 -40.15 0.18 48.98
N ALA A 36 -40.65 1.18 48.26
CA ALA A 36 -42.06 1.23 47.86
C ALA A 36 -42.45 0.04 46.98
N LEU A 37 -41.59 -0.35 46.04
CA LEU A 37 -41.81 -1.50 45.16
C LEU A 37 -41.70 -2.83 45.91
N VAL A 38 -40.76 -2.98 46.85
CA VAL A 38 -40.66 -4.14 47.76
C VAL A 38 -41.93 -4.27 48.61
N GLY A 39 -42.46 -3.15 49.11
CA GLY A 39 -43.75 -3.10 49.80
C GLY A 39 -44.91 -3.55 48.90
N LYS A 40 -44.99 -3.00 47.68
CA LYS A 40 -46.01 -3.35 46.70
C LYS A 40 -45.98 -4.82 46.28
N ALA A 41 -44.79 -5.40 46.18
CA ALA A 41 -44.57 -6.81 45.86
C ALA A 41 -44.80 -7.75 47.05
N GLY A 42 -45.04 -7.22 48.26
CA GLY A 42 -45.25 -8.02 49.47
C GLY A 42 -43.99 -8.70 50.01
N LEU A 43 -42.80 -8.19 49.66
CA LEU A 43 -41.51 -8.83 49.98
C LEU A 43 -40.89 -8.36 51.31
N VAL A 44 -41.47 -7.34 51.97
CA VAL A 44 -40.91 -6.74 53.20
C VAL A 44 -40.66 -7.78 54.30
N SER A 45 -41.68 -8.55 54.70
CA SER A 45 -41.55 -9.54 55.78
C SER A 45 -40.59 -10.68 55.43
N ALA A 46 -40.42 -11.00 54.14
CA ALA A 46 -39.46 -11.99 53.69
C ALA A 46 -38.01 -11.49 53.89
N LEU A 47 -37.75 -10.23 53.51
CA LEU A 47 -36.43 -9.60 53.64
C LEU A 47 -36.08 -9.19 55.07
N GLU A 48 -37.06 -9.00 55.95
CA GLU A 48 -36.83 -8.85 57.41
C GLU A 48 -36.57 -10.18 58.12
N GLY A 49 -36.77 -11.31 57.43
CA GLY A 49 -36.63 -12.66 57.95
C GLY A 49 -35.20 -13.07 58.32
N LYS A 50 -34.98 -14.38 58.57
CA LYS A 50 -33.75 -14.89 59.18
C LYS A 50 -32.46 -14.71 58.36
N GLY A 51 -32.54 -14.48 57.04
CA GLY A 51 -31.37 -14.34 56.17
C GLY A 51 -30.35 -15.50 56.30
N PRO A 52 -29.07 -15.29 55.94
CA PRO A 52 -28.54 -14.06 55.36
C PRO A 52 -28.96 -13.83 53.90
N PHE A 53 -29.03 -12.56 53.49
CA PHE A 53 -29.34 -12.12 52.13
C PHE A 53 -28.23 -11.23 51.55
N THR A 54 -27.95 -11.33 50.26
CA THR A 54 -27.19 -10.31 49.52
C THR A 54 -28.17 -9.59 48.60
N VAL A 55 -28.39 -8.30 48.85
CA VAL A 55 -29.32 -7.48 48.08
C VAL A 55 -28.54 -6.55 47.16
N PHE A 56 -28.73 -6.69 45.85
CA PHE A 56 -28.22 -5.74 44.86
C PHE A 56 -29.29 -4.67 44.63
N ALA A 57 -29.21 -3.55 45.33
CA ALA A 57 -30.25 -2.54 45.41
C ALA A 57 -30.11 -1.47 44.32
N PRO A 58 -31.00 -1.38 43.31
CA PRO A 58 -30.92 -0.33 42.31
C PRO A 58 -31.26 1.03 42.89
N SER A 59 -30.41 2.02 42.61
CA SER A 59 -30.64 3.42 43.00
C SER A 59 -31.97 4.00 42.49
N ASP A 60 -32.53 5.02 43.14
CA ASP A 60 -33.65 5.80 42.58
C ASP A 60 -33.33 6.34 41.17
N ALA A 61 -32.05 6.71 40.92
CA ALA A 61 -31.57 7.11 39.59
C ALA A 61 -31.61 5.95 38.57
N ALA A 62 -31.35 4.71 39.00
CA ALA A 62 -31.45 3.51 38.18
C ALA A 62 -32.89 3.28 37.71
N PHE A 63 -33.86 3.44 38.62
CA PHE A 63 -35.28 3.36 38.27
C PHE A 63 -35.72 4.50 37.35
N ALA A 64 -35.24 5.72 37.59
CA ALA A 64 -35.55 6.88 36.75
C ALA A 64 -35.00 6.76 35.32
N ALA A 65 -33.92 5.98 35.12
CA ALA A 65 -33.32 5.71 33.82
C ALA A 65 -34.09 4.66 32.99
N LEU A 66 -35.04 3.93 33.59
CA LEU A 66 -35.84 2.96 32.86
C LEU A 66 -36.78 3.64 31.84
N PRO A 67 -37.03 3.01 30.68
CA PRO A 67 -38.06 3.47 29.75
C PRO A 67 -39.42 3.59 30.44
N LYS A 68 -40.15 4.69 30.20
CA LYS A 68 -41.44 4.98 30.87
C LYS A 68 -42.47 3.86 30.70
N GLU A 69 -42.54 3.26 29.52
CA GLU A 69 -43.45 2.13 29.25
C GLU A 69 -43.07 0.88 30.03
N LEU A 70 -41.77 0.64 30.25
CA LEU A 70 -41.30 -0.47 31.07
C LEU A 70 -41.66 -0.24 32.54
N VAL A 71 -41.47 0.97 33.07
CA VAL A 71 -41.89 1.32 34.44
C VAL A 71 -43.38 1.05 34.64
N LYS A 72 -44.23 1.52 33.72
CA LYS A 72 -45.68 1.28 33.75
C LYS A 72 -46.02 -0.22 33.70
N THR A 73 -45.26 -1.00 32.92
CA THR A 73 -45.44 -2.46 32.85
C THR A 73 -45.09 -3.13 34.17
N LEU A 74 -43.95 -2.79 34.77
CA LEU A 74 -43.53 -3.31 36.07
C LEU A 74 -44.53 -2.91 37.17
N GLU A 75 -45.02 -1.68 37.16
CA GLU A 75 -45.98 -1.22 38.16
C GLU A 75 -47.35 -1.89 38.04
N SER A 76 -47.81 -2.22 36.84
CA SER A 76 -49.12 -2.83 36.61
C SER A 76 -49.11 -4.36 36.74
N ASN A 77 -47.95 -5.00 36.59
CA ASN A 77 -47.81 -6.45 36.72
C ASN A 77 -47.03 -6.82 37.98
N VAL A 78 -47.74 -7.01 39.08
CA VAL A 78 -47.14 -7.34 40.39
C VAL A 78 -46.35 -8.64 40.34
N THR A 79 -46.78 -9.65 39.58
CA THR A 79 -46.04 -10.92 39.44
C THR A 79 -44.66 -10.69 38.80
N LEU A 80 -44.61 -9.91 37.71
CA LEU A 80 -43.35 -9.54 37.08
C LEU A 80 -42.49 -8.69 38.01
N LEU A 81 -43.09 -7.71 38.70
CA LEU A 81 -42.37 -6.88 39.67
C LEU A 81 -41.73 -7.72 40.77
N THR A 82 -42.48 -8.66 41.37
CA THR A 82 -41.96 -9.58 42.38
C THR A 82 -40.79 -10.38 41.83
N GLN A 83 -40.93 -10.94 40.62
CA GLN A 83 -39.85 -11.71 39.99
C GLN A 83 -38.59 -10.87 39.74
N VAL A 84 -38.75 -9.61 39.31
CA VAL A 84 -37.62 -8.68 39.13
C VAL A 84 -36.96 -8.37 40.46
N LEU A 85 -37.73 -8.06 41.51
CA LEU A 85 -37.17 -7.76 42.83
C LEU A 85 -36.49 -8.98 43.46
N GLU A 86 -37.04 -10.18 43.30
CA GLU A 86 -36.41 -11.43 43.73
C GLU A 86 -35.11 -11.73 42.97
N PHE A 87 -34.99 -11.28 41.71
CA PHE A 87 -33.73 -11.37 40.97
C PHE A 87 -32.64 -10.46 41.52
N HIS A 88 -33.01 -9.40 42.25
CA HIS A 88 -32.07 -8.51 42.93
C HIS A 88 -31.59 -9.05 44.28
N VAL A 89 -32.07 -10.22 44.70
CA VAL A 89 -31.74 -10.80 46.00
C VAL A 89 -31.15 -12.18 45.81
N ALA A 90 -29.98 -12.41 46.42
CA ALA A 90 -29.33 -13.70 46.52
C ALA A 90 -29.42 -14.25 47.96
N PRO A 91 -29.59 -15.56 48.15
CA PRO A 91 -29.43 -16.18 49.46
C PRO A 91 -27.94 -16.25 49.84
N GLY A 92 -27.63 -16.07 51.13
CA GLY A 92 -26.26 -16.00 51.62
C GLY A 92 -25.81 -14.56 51.90
N GLU A 93 -24.67 -14.42 52.55
CA GLU A 93 -23.96 -13.15 52.70
C GLU A 93 -22.71 -13.21 51.82
N ALA A 94 -22.53 -12.22 50.95
CA ALA A 94 -21.39 -12.08 50.07
C ALA A 94 -20.95 -10.62 50.04
N LEU A 95 -19.83 -10.31 50.68
CA LEU A 95 -19.17 -9.01 50.63
C LEU A 95 -18.46 -8.84 49.28
N SER A 96 -18.09 -7.61 48.94
CA SER A 96 -17.35 -7.29 47.71
C SER A 96 -16.03 -8.07 47.60
N THR A 97 -15.41 -8.39 48.74
CA THR A 97 -14.20 -9.22 48.83
C THR A 97 -14.43 -10.70 48.56
N ASP A 98 -15.67 -11.19 48.68
CA ASP A 98 -16.05 -12.58 48.40
C ASP A 98 -16.41 -12.78 46.92
N LEU A 99 -16.70 -11.68 46.22
CA LEU A 99 -17.04 -11.68 44.80
C LEU A 99 -15.81 -11.98 43.94
N LYS A 100 -16.02 -12.70 42.84
CA LYS A 100 -14.98 -13.07 41.88
C LYS A 100 -15.48 -12.78 40.47
N ASN A 101 -14.55 -12.50 39.56
CA ASN A 101 -14.89 -12.33 38.16
C ASN A 101 -15.59 -13.60 37.61
N ASN A 102 -16.69 -13.41 36.90
CA ASN A 102 -17.56 -14.44 36.34
C ASN A 102 -18.22 -15.38 37.38
N LEU A 103 -18.37 -14.94 38.63
CA LEU A 103 -19.10 -15.69 39.65
C LEU A 103 -20.60 -15.72 39.32
N LEU A 104 -21.22 -16.91 39.36
CA LEU A 104 -22.67 -17.07 39.21
C LEU A 104 -23.33 -17.28 40.58
N VAL A 105 -24.04 -16.26 41.06
CA VAL A 105 -24.73 -16.28 42.35
C VAL A 105 -26.20 -16.65 42.14
N PRO A 106 -26.78 -17.62 42.89
CA PRO A 106 -28.22 -17.89 42.82
C PRO A 106 -29.05 -16.64 43.18
N SER A 107 -30.16 -16.40 42.50
CA SER A 107 -31.16 -15.41 42.97
C SER A 107 -32.39 -16.11 43.56
N LEU A 108 -33.21 -15.36 44.29
CA LEU A 108 -34.50 -15.87 44.78
C LEU A 108 -35.50 -16.15 43.66
N SER A 109 -35.37 -15.48 42.50
CA SER A 109 -36.25 -15.68 41.35
C SER A 109 -35.94 -16.94 40.52
N GLY A 110 -34.79 -17.59 40.77
CA GLY A 110 -34.34 -18.79 40.06
C GLY A 110 -33.09 -18.56 39.17
N PRO A 111 -33.13 -17.67 38.16
CA PRO A 111 -31.96 -17.34 37.35
C PRO A 111 -30.77 -16.88 38.21
N LYS A 112 -29.55 -17.22 37.80
CA LYS A 112 -28.33 -16.81 38.52
C LYS A 112 -27.93 -15.40 38.09
N ILE A 113 -27.40 -14.62 39.03
CA ILE A 113 -26.82 -13.29 38.84
C ILE A 113 -25.33 -13.50 38.54
N ARG A 114 -24.89 -13.05 37.36
CA ARG A 114 -23.47 -13.03 36.98
C ARG A 114 -22.79 -11.81 37.58
N ILE A 115 -21.74 -12.06 38.33
CA ILE A 115 -20.87 -11.03 38.89
C ILE A 115 -19.59 -10.96 38.06
N ASN A 116 -19.21 -9.76 37.62
CA ASN A 116 -17.96 -9.51 36.92
C ASN A 116 -17.14 -8.44 37.64
N ILE A 117 -15.83 -8.64 37.66
CA ILE A 117 -14.85 -7.71 38.25
C ILE A 117 -13.89 -7.31 37.15
N TYR A 118 -13.77 -6.01 36.93
CA TYR A 118 -12.87 -5.40 35.94
C TYR A 118 -11.73 -4.69 36.69
N ASP A 119 -10.66 -5.45 36.92
CA ASP A 119 -9.48 -5.14 37.75
C ASP A 119 -8.44 -4.25 37.05
N ALA A 120 -8.42 -4.21 35.72
CA ALA A 120 -7.77 -3.13 34.96
C ALA A 120 -8.43 -1.74 35.18
N SER A 121 -9.51 -1.74 35.95
CA SER A 121 -10.20 -0.66 36.68
C SER A 121 -9.40 0.15 37.66
N GLU A 122 -9.01 1.39 37.38
CA GLU A 122 -8.82 2.37 38.46
C GLU A 122 -9.91 3.45 38.36
N PRO A 123 -10.94 3.42 39.22
CA PRO A 123 -11.22 2.44 40.30
C PRO A 123 -11.78 1.11 39.77
N THR A 124 -11.56 0.01 40.50
CA THR A 124 -12.09 -1.33 40.13
C THR A 124 -13.61 -1.30 39.98
N VAL A 125 -14.12 -1.83 38.88
CA VAL A 125 -15.57 -1.90 38.62
C VAL A 125 -16.07 -3.30 38.92
N ILE A 126 -17.01 -3.41 39.85
CA ILE A 126 -17.78 -4.63 40.13
C ILE A 126 -19.16 -4.44 39.52
N THR A 127 -19.64 -5.45 38.79
CA THR A 127 -21.00 -5.44 38.21
C THR A 127 -21.78 -6.66 38.64
N ALA A 128 -23.09 -6.48 38.84
CA ALA A 128 -24.07 -7.54 38.98
C ALA A 128 -25.00 -7.51 37.76
N GLU A 129 -24.95 -8.55 36.92
CA GLU A 129 -25.66 -8.58 35.63
C GLU A 129 -25.41 -7.34 34.77
N GLY A 130 -24.15 -6.87 34.78
CA GLY A 130 -23.75 -5.66 34.08
C GLY A 130 -24.07 -4.34 34.78
N ALA A 131 -24.88 -4.36 35.85
CA ALA A 131 -25.18 -3.18 36.66
C ALA A 131 -24.00 -2.84 37.59
N PRO A 132 -23.37 -1.66 37.47
CA PRO A 132 -22.26 -1.25 38.33
C PRO A 132 -22.67 -1.16 39.80
N VAL A 133 -21.86 -1.75 40.68
CA VAL A 133 -21.95 -1.56 42.14
C VAL A 133 -21.31 -0.20 42.49
N THR A 134 -22.12 0.70 43.03
CA THR A 134 -21.70 2.08 43.38
C THR A 134 -21.43 2.27 44.87
N LYS A 135 -22.10 1.52 45.73
CA LYS A 135 -21.84 1.50 47.19
C LYS A 135 -21.84 0.03 47.67
N PRO A 136 -20.68 -0.63 47.71
CA PRO A 136 -20.58 -1.99 48.21
C PRO A 136 -20.69 -2.06 49.74
N ASP A 137 -20.93 -3.27 50.26
CA ASP A 137 -20.69 -3.67 51.66
C ASP A 137 -21.49 -2.93 52.74
N ASN A 138 -22.74 -2.59 52.47
CA ASN A 138 -23.63 -2.03 53.49
C ASN A 138 -24.20 -3.17 54.34
N THR A 139 -23.57 -3.45 55.48
CA THR A 139 -23.85 -4.62 56.31
C THR A 139 -25.15 -4.50 57.12
N ALA A 140 -25.86 -5.62 57.25
CA ALA A 140 -27.09 -5.79 58.02
C ALA A 140 -26.99 -7.05 58.89
N ARG A 141 -27.86 -7.18 59.90
CA ARG A 141 -27.90 -8.37 60.79
C ARG A 141 -28.28 -9.67 60.07
N ASN A 142 -28.99 -9.54 58.95
CA ASN A 142 -29.51 -10.65 58.17
C ASN A 142 -29.02 -10.58 56.72
N GLY A 143 -27.85 -9.97 56.47
CA GLY A 143 -27.29 -9.88 55.12
C GLY A 143 -26.40 -8.68 54.85
N VAL A 144 -26.24 -8.37 53.56
CA VAL A 144 -25.50 -7.21 53.05
C VAL A 144 -26.25 -6.59 51.87
N VAL A 145 -26.16 -5.27 51.73
CA VAL A 145 -26.71 -4.50 50.61
C VAL A 145 -25.58 -3.90 49.78
N HIS A 146 -25.62 -4.14 48.47
CA HIS A 146 -24.76 -3.50 47.46
C HIS A 146 -25.64 -2.59 46.60
N VAL A 147 -25.40 -1.28 46.63
CA VAL A 147 -26.17 -0.34 45.78
C VAL A 147 -25.65 -0.41 44.35
N ILE A 148 -26.54 -0.57 43.37
CA ILE A 148 -26.22 -0.64 41.94
C ILE A 148 -26.83 0.52 41.15
N SER A 149 -26.18 0.93 40.05
CA SER A 149 -26.62 2.07 39.24
C SER A 149 -27.63 1.72 38.13
N GLN A 150 -28.01 0.46 37.98
CA GLN A 150 -28.99 0.00 37.00
C GLN A 150 -29.91 -1.06 37.61
N VAL A 151 -31.14 -1.15 37.11
CA VAL A 151 -32.05 -2.25 37.45
C VAL A 151 -31.64 -3.47 36.62
N MET A 152 -31.43 -4.62 37.26
CA MET A 152 -31.09 -5.89 36.59
C MET A 152 -32.30 -6.45 35.84
N PHE A 153 -32.57 -5.88 34.67
CA PHE A 153 -33.68 -6.24 33.78
C PHE A 153 -33.27 -6.07 32.31
N PRO A 154 -33.68 -6.97 31.40
CA PRO A 154 -34.49 -8.18 31.62
C PRO A 154 -33.71 -9.29 32.35
N LEU A 155 -34.44 -10.22 32.97
CA LEU A 155 -33.83 -11.42 33.56
C LEU A 155 -33.20 -12.27 32.43
N PRO A 156 -32.06 -12.93 32.67
CA PRO A 156 -31.43 -13.80 31.68
C PRO A 156 -32.26 -15.09 31.51
N MET A 157 -33.17 -15.07 30.53
CA MET A 157 -34.05 -16.21 30.21
C MET A 157 -33.52 -16.96 28.99
N GLY A 158 -32.67 -17.96 29.23
CA GLY A 158 -32.07 -18.80 28.19
C GLY A 158 -30.63 -18.41 27.86
N THR A 159 -30.01 -19.15 26.95
CA THR A 159 -28.66 -18.90 26.44
C THR A 159 -28.65 -17.71 25.48
N VAL A 160 -27.47 -17.23 25.10
CA VAL A 160 -27.33 -16.20 24.06
C VAL A 160 -27.99 -16.63 22.74
N VAL A 161 -28.04 -17.94 22.44
CA VAL A 161 -28.73 -18.47 21.26
C VAL A 161 -30.25 -18.42 21.44
N ASP A 162 -30.77 -18.81 22.61
CA ASP A 162 -32.23 -18.77 22.87
C ASP A 162 -32.77 -17.35 22.75
N ILE A 163 -32.03 -16.38 23.29
CA ILE A 163 -32.36 -14.96 23.20
C ILE A 163 -32.32 -14.50 21.74
N ALA A 164 -31.31 -14.92 20.97
CA ALA A 164 -31.21 -14.57 19.56
C ALA A 164 -32.38 -15.14 18.74
N VAL A 165 -32.78 -16.38 19.00
CA VAL A 165 -33.92 -17.04 18.35
C VAL A 165 -35.25 -16.34 18.70
N GLY A 166 -35.40 -15.87 19.93
CA GLY A 166 -36.60 -15.17 20.39
C GLY A 166 -36.74 -13.73 19.85
N ASN A 167 -35.69 -13.16 19.27
CA ASN A 167 -35.70 -11.80 18.75
C ASN A 167 -35.72 -11.79 17.21
N LYS A 168 -36.83 -11.28 16.64
CA LYS A 168 -37.02 -11.15 15.20
C LYS A 168 -35.91 -10.34 14.49
N ASP A 169 -35.28 -9.40 15.20
CA ASP A 169 -34.23 -8.54 14.65
C ASP A 169 -32.90 -9.31 14.46
N PHE A 170 -32.80 -10.54 14.96
CA PHE A 170 -31.64 -11.43 14.77
C PHE A 170 -31.91 -12.61 13.83
N SER A 171 -33.03 -12.63 13.10
CA SER A 171 -33.37 -13.76 12.21
C SER A 171 -32.28 -14.12 11.20
N THR A 172 -31.56 -13.14 10.66
CA THR A 172 -30.42 -13.34 9.74
C THR A 172 -29.22 -13.95 10.46
N LEU A 173 -28.90 -13.44 11.66
CA LEU A 173 -27.84 -13.98 12.52
C LEU A 173 -28.11 -15.45 12.88
N VAL A 174 -29.34 -15.77 13.30
CA VAL A 174 -29.76 -17.12 13.67
C VAL A 174 -29.58 -18.08 12.49
N THR A 175 -29.98 -17.66 11.28
CA THR A 175 -29.78 -18.43 10.05
C THR A 175 -28.30 -18.68 9.79
N ALA A 176 -27.46 -17.65 9.90
CA ALA A 176 -26.02 -17.73 9.71
C ALA A 176 -25.34 -18.67 10.73
N VAL A 177 -25.64 -18.53 12.02
CA VAL A 177 -25.12 -19.36 13.12
C VAL A 177 -25.53 -20.82 12.96
N SER A 178 -26.79 -21.07 12.56
CA SER A 178 -27.28 -22.41 12.23
C SER A 178 -26.51 -23.02 11.05
N LYS A 179 -26.33 -22.26 9.97
CA LYS A 179 -25.60 -22.70 8.77
C LYS A 179 -24.13 -23.00 9.04
N ALA A 180 -23.50 -22.24 9.94
CA ALA A 180 -22.13 -22.45 10.38
C ALA A 180 -21.96 -23.60 11.38
N GLY A 181 -23.05 -24.20 11.87
CA GLY A 181 -23.00 -25.26 12.87
C GLY A 181 -22.57 -24.79 14.26
N LEU A 182 -22.70 -23.50 14.56
CA LEU A 182 -22.22 -22.89 15.82
C LEU A 182 -23.27 -22.90 16.95
N VAL A 183 -24.51 -23.34 16.67
CA VAL A 183 -25.62 -23.36 17.65
C VAL A 183 -25.23 -24.12 18.92
N ALA A 184 -24.75 -25.35 18.81
CA ALA A 184 -24.41 -26.17 19.97
C ALA A 184 -23.29 -25.53 20.81
N THR A 185 -22.29 -24.93 20.15
CA THR A 185 -21.17 -24.25 20.81
C THR A 185 -21.65 -23.02 21.59
N LEU A 186 -22.45 -22.15 20.96
CA LEU A 186 -22.92 -20.91 21.57
C LEU A 186 -24.06 -21.12 22.59
N SER A 187 -24.75 -22.27 22.55
CA SER A 187 -25.66 -22.73 23.61
C SER A 187 -24.94 -23.48 24.73
N GLY A 188 -23.65 -23.80 24.56
CA GLY A 188 -22.85 -24.54 25.53
C GLY A 188 -22.46 -23.72 26.76
N GLU A 189 -21.53 -24.27 27.54
CA GLU A 189 -20.98 -23.59 28.72
C GLU A 189 -20.20 -22.34 28.30
N GLY A 190 -20.62 -21.19 28.83
CA GLY A 190 -19.95 -19.91 28.64
C GLY A 190 -19.00 -19.56 29.80
N PRO A 191 -18.66 -18.27 29.97
CA PRO A 191 -19.34 -17.11 29.40
C PRO A 191 -18.91 -16.75 27.98
N PHE A 192 -19.87 -16.30 27.17
CA PHE A 192 -19.62 -15.65 25.89
C PHE A 192 -20.01 -14.18 25.92
N THR A 193 -19.33 -13.37 25.12
CA THR A 193 -19.87 -12.08 24.66
C THR A 193 -20.09 -12.19 23.17
N VAL A 194 -21.34 -12.04 22.74
CA VAL A 194 -21.71 -12.09 21.33
C VAL A 194 -22.05 -10.67 20.89
N PHE A 195 -21.22 -10.08 20.03
CA PHE A 195 -21.60 -8.89 19.30
C PHE A 195 -22.62 -9.30 18.23
N ALA A 196 -23.91 -9.12 18.50
CA ALA A 196 -24.98 -9.64 17.65
C ALA A 196 -25.46 -8.59 16.64
N PRO A 197 -25.11 -8.71 15.35
CA PRO A 197 -25.61 -7.81 14.31
C PRO A 197 -27.12 -8.01 14.09
N THR A 198 -27.85 -6.90 13.99
CA THR A 198 -29.28 -6.93 13.60
C THR A 198 -29.45 -7.28 12.12
N ASN A 199 -30.68 -7.56 11.69
CA ASN A 199 -31.02 -7.75 10.28
C ASN A 199 -30.62 -6.52 9.44
N GLU A 200 -30.80 -5.31 9.97
CA GLU A 200 -30.38 -4.06 9.33
C GLU A 200 -28.85 -3.97 9.21
N ALA A 201 -28.11 -4.45 10.20
CA ALA A 201 -26.65 -4.54 10.13
C ALA A 201 -26.20 -5.45 8.98
N PHE A 202 -26.85 -6.60 8.79
CA PHE A 202 -26.61 -7.46 7.64
C PHE A 202 -27.03 -6.82 6.32
N ALA A 203 -28.10 -6.03 6.31
CA ALA A 203 -28.55 -5.30 5.12
C ALA A 203 -27.58 -4.18 4.68
N LYS A 204 -26.72 -3.68 5.58
CA LYS A 204 -25.63 -2.75 5.25
C LYS A 204 -24.46 -3.43 4.53
N LEU A 205 -24.37 -4.76 4.53
CA LEU A 205 -23.33 -5.46 3.77
C LEU A 205 -23.49 -5.18 2.28
N PRO A 206 -22.38 -5.06 1.53
CA PRO A 206 -22.45 -4.97 0.08
C PRO A 206 -23.25 -6.14 -0.53
N ALA A 207 -23.92 -5.88 -1.64
CA ALA A 207 -24.75 -6.88 -2.31
C ALA A 207 -23.96 -8.16 -2.60
N GLY A 208 -24.56 -9.32 -2.34
CA GLY A 208 -23.95 -10.63 -2.57
C GLY A 208 -22.96 -11.11 -1.50
N VAL A 209 -22.50 -10.26 -0.57
CA VAL A 209 -21.60 -10.68 0.52
C VAL A 209 -22.25 -11.71 1.43
N LEU A 210 -23.47 -11.42 1.90
CA LEU A 210 -24.20 -12.33 2.79
C LEU A 210 -24.44 -13.69 2.12
N ASP A 211 -24.94 -13.69 0.88
CA ASP A 211 -25.13 -14.92 0.11
C ASP A 211 -23.81 -15.67 -0.11
N GLY A 212 -22.73 -14.92 -0.33
CA GLY A 212 -21.39 -15.45 -0.50
C GLY A 212 -20.90 -16.18 0.74
N LEU A 213 -21.07 -15.55 1.91
CA LEU A 213 -20.77 -16.13 3.22
C LEU A 213 -21.64 -17.36 3.48
N LEU A 214 -22.96 -17.29 3.27
CA LEU A 214 -23.87 -18.42 3.48
C LEU A 214 -23.54 -19.65 2.61
N LYS A 215 -22.89 -19.45 1.45
CA LYS A 215 -22.38 -20.52 0.58
C LYS A 215 -21.00 -21.03 1.00
N ASN A 216 -20.19 -20.23 1.70
CA ASN A 216 -18.85 -20.60 2.17
C ASN A 216 -18.83 -20.69 3.70
N VAL A 217 -19.13 -21.89 4.22
CA VAL A 217 -19.23 -22.16 5.66
C VAL A 217 -17.93 -21.82 6.40
N THR A 218 -16.76 -22.01 5.80
CA THR A 218 -15.48 -21.66 6.42
C THR A 218 -15.34 -20.16 6.61
N ALA A 219 -15.59 -19.36 5.57
CA ALA A 219 -15.56 -17.91 5.66
C ALA A 219 -16.65 -17.37 6.61
N LEU A 220 -17.85 -17.93 6.55
CA LEU A 220 -18.94 -17.60 7.47
C LEU A 220 -18.56 -17.87 8.93
N THR A 221 -17.94 -19.02 9.22
CA THR A 221 -17.48 -19.38 10.56
C THR A 221 -16.42 -18.39 11.04
N ASN A 222 -15.49 -17.99 10.18
CA ASN A 222 -14.50 -16.96 10.51
C ASN A 222 -15.16 -15.61 10.85
N VAL A 223 -16.15 -15.15 10.06
CA VAL A 223 -16.91 -13.92 10.37
C VAL A 223 -17.63 -14.06 11.72
N LEU A 224 -18.38 -15.13 11.92
CA LEU A 224 -19.19 -15.32 13.13
C LEU A 224 -18.34 -15.46 14.39
N THR A 225 -17.21 -16.17 14.33
CA THR A 225 -16.31 -16.31 15.49
C THR A 225 -15.56 -15.02 15.82
N TYR A 226 -15.46 -14.07 14.88
CA TYR A 226 -14.93 -12.72 15.15
C TYR A 226 -15.93 -11.83 15.90
N HIS A 227 -17.22 -12.19 15.90
CA HIS A 227 -18.24 -11.52 16.72
C HIS A 227 -18.30 -12.08 18.15
N VAL A 228 -17.47 -13.06 18.52
CA VAL A 228 -17.57 -13.74 19.81
C VAL A 228 -16.29 -13.54 20.61
N LEU A 229 -16.42 -13.13 21.88
CA LEU A 229 -15.33 -13.11 22.85
C LEU A 229 -15.47 -14.28 23.84
N PRO A 230 -14.36 -14.90 24.25
CA PRO A 230 -14.32 -15.87 25.35
C PRO A 230 -14.33 -15.14 26.70
N GLY A 231 -15.51 -14.73 27.17
CA GLY A 231 -15.69 -13.96 28.40
C GLY A 231 -17.04 -13.21 28.42
N ALA A 232 -17.52 -12.81 29.60
CA ALA A 232 -18.66 -11.90 29.73
C ALA A 232 -18.15 -10.48 29.92
N TYR A 233 -18.31 -9.64 28.89
CA TYR A 233 -17.88 -8.25 28.87
C TYR A 233 -19.12 -7.35 28.77
N TYR A 234 -19.51 -6.82 29.93
CA TYR A 234 -20.56 -5.81 30.02
C TYR A 234 -20.00 -4.42 29.73
N GLN A 235 -20.82 -3.53 29.18
CA GLN A 235 -20.39 -2.17 28.78
C GLN A 235 -19.76 -1.40 29.94
N ALA A 236 -20.27 -1.58 31.16
CA ALA A 236 -19.74 -0.96 32.37
C ALA A 236 -18.27 -1.31 32.67
N GLY A 237 -17.78 -2.44 32.16
CA GLY A 237 -16.40 -2.89 32.32
C GLY A 237 -15.48 -2.59 31.15
N LEU A 238 -16.02 -2.08 30.03
CA LEU A 238 -15.25 -1.73 28.84
C LEU A 238 -14.62 -0.34 28.98
N ARG A 239 -13.49 -0.10 28.31
CA ARG A 239 -12.85 1.21 28.19
C ARG A 239 -12.54 1.56 26.75
N ASN A 240 -12.43 2.86 26.50
CA ASN A 240 -11.96 3.37 25.23
C ASN A 240 -10.53 2.86 24.95
N GLY A 241 -10.33 2.25 23.78
CA GLY A 241 -9.06 1.67 23.36
C GLY A 241 -8.84 0.22 23.80
N ASP A 242 -9.76 -0.42 24.53
CA ASP A 242 -9.62 -1.83 24.89
C ASP A 242 -9.50 -2.70 23.62
N MET A 243 -8.51 -3.58 23.59
CA MET A 243 -8.32 -4.58 22.54
C MET A 243 -8.70 -5.95 23.09
N LEU A 244 -9.80 -6.51 22.60
CA LEU A 244 -10.36 -7.77 23.10
C LEU A 244 -10.18 -8.87 22.07
N LYS A 245 -9.51 -9.97 22.48
CA LYS A 245 -9.25 -11.11 21.60
C LYS A 245 -10.53 -11.91 21.36
N THR A 246 -10.90 -12.05 20.09
CA THR A 246 -12.07 -12.83 19.66
C THR A 246 -11.74 -14.33 19.60
N VAL A 247 -12.79 -15.16 19.52
CA VAL A 247 -12.65 -16.61 19.29
C VAL A 247 -11.97 -16.92 17.96
N GLN A 248 -12.14 -16.04 16.95
CA GLN A 248 -11.43 -16.16 15.67
C GLN A 248 -9.91 -15.96 15.81
N GLY A 249 -9.46 -15.25 16.85
CA GLY A 249 -8.05 -15.07 17.21
C GLY A 249 -7.53 -13.64 17.03
N MET A 250 -8.17 -12.85 16.15
CA MET A 250 -7.89 -11.42 16.00
C MET A 250 -8.62 -10.59 17.06
N ASP A 251 -8.14 -9.37 17.27
CA ASP A 251 -8.69 -8.46 18.28
C ASP A 251 -9.79 -7.57 17.68
N VAL A 252 -10.75 -7.18 18.52
CA VAL A 252 -11.66 -6.06 18.27
C VAL A 252 -11.30 -4.91 19.20
N THR A 253 -11.47 -3.68 18.73
CA THR A 253 -11.15 -2.48 19.50
C THR A 253 -12.41 -1.79 19.98
N ILE A 254 -12.49 -1.47 21.27
CA ILE A 254 -13.57 -0.64 21.80
C ILE A 254 -13.25 0.83 21.57
N LYS A 255 -14.20 1.57 21.00
CA LYS A 255 -14.11 3.03 20.83
C LYS A 255 -15.29 3.66 21.56
N MET A 256 -15.03 4.69 22.37
CA MET A 256 -16.09 5.41 23.08
C MET A 256 -16.04 6.88 22.68
N SER A 257 -17.20 7.45 22.35
CA SER A 257 -17.38 8.85 21.99
C SER A 257 -18.61 9.44 22.70
N SER A 258 -18.91 10.71 22.42
CA SER A 258 -20.18 11.33 22.85
C SER A 258 -21.42 10.60 22.32
N ASP A 259 -21.27 9.89 21.19
CA ASP A 259 -22.36 9.28 20.44
C ASP A 259 -22.63 7.84 20.88
N GLY A 260 -21.77 7.28 21.73
CA GLY A 260 -21.95 5.96 22.35
C GLY A 260 -20.68 5.13 22.40
N THR A 261 -20.86 3.82 22.67
CA THR A 261 -19.80 2.82 22.64
C THR A 261 -19.85 2.06 21.31
N MET A 262 -18.70 1.89 20.69
CA MET A 262 -18.52 1.16 19.43
C MET A 262 -17.51 0.02 19.61
N VAL A 263 -17.69 -1.03 18.83
CA VAL A 263 -16.72 -2.11 18.64
C VAL A 263 -16.24 -2.06 17.20
N ASN A 264 -14.95 -1.83 16.99
CA ASN A 264 -14.36 -1.35 15.74
C ASN A 264 -15.10 -0.11 15.23
N ASP A 265 -15.93 -0.26 14.20
CA ASP A 265 -16.76 0.80 13.61
C ASP A 265 -18.26 0.52 13.74
N ALA A 266 -18.65 -0.52 14.50
CA ALA A 266 -20.03 -0.88 14.76
C ALA A 266 -20.52 -0.29 16.09
N THR A 267 -21.65 0.42 16.07
CA THR A 267 -22.26 1.00 17.27
C THR A 267 -22.94 -0.09 18.08
N ILE A 268 -22.68 -0.13 19.40
CA ILE A 268 -23.39 -1.02 20.33
C ILE A 268 -24.68 -0.31 20.77
N ALA A 269 -25.81 -0.77 20.22
CA ALA A 269 -27.12 -0.15 20.43
C ALA A 269 -27.79 -0.59 21.74
N ALA A 270 -27.54 -1.82 22.17
CA ALA A 270 -28.15 -2.40 23.37
C ALA A 270 -27.31 -3.53 23.94
N GLN A 271 -27.64 -3.93 25.17
CA GLN A 271 -27.03 -5.03 25.87
C GLN A 271 -28.11 -5.95 26.44
N VAL A 272 -27.94 -7.27 26.31
CA VAL A 272 -28.89 -8.26 26.83
C VAL A 272 -28.15 -9.40 27.52
N SER A 273 -28.49 -9.68 28.78
CA SER A 273 -27.92 -10.80 29.55
C SER A 273 -28.54 -12.14 29.15
N GLY A 274 -27.69 -13.16 29.03
CA GLY A 274 -28.08 -14.56 28.91
C GLY A 274 -27.44 -15.44 29.98
N THR A 275 -28.00 -16.63 30.19
CA THR A 275 -27.54 -17.58 31.22
C THR A 275 -26.09 -18.04 31.02
N ASN A 276 -25.60 -18.02 29.78
CA ASN A 276 -24.23 -18.40 29.42
C ASN A 276 -23.41 -17.24 28.81
N GLY A 277 -23.85 -15.98 28.95
CA GLY A 277 -23.10 -14.86 28.36
C GLY A 277 -23.86 -13.55 28.29
N VAL A 278 -23.36 -12.64 27.47
CA VAL A 278 -23.99 -11.34 27.18
C VAL A 278 -24.03 -11.12 25.67
N ILE A 279 -25.13 -10.56 25.19
CA ILE A 279 -25.27 -10.08 23.82
C ILE A 279 -25.06 -8.57 23.84
N GLN A 280 -24.14 -8.09 23.01
CA GLN A 280 -23.99 -6.67 22.67
C GLN A 280 -24.59 -6.49 21.27
N VAL A 281 -25.74 -5.81 21.18
CA VAL A 281 -26.44 -5.61 19.92
C VAL A 281 -25.69 -4.58 19.10
N ILE A 282 -25.26 -4.93 17.88
CA ILE A 282 -24.49 -4.04 17.02
C ILE A 282 -25.23 -3.71 15.73
N ASP A 283 -24.97 -2.51 15.21
CA ASP A 283 -25.63 -1.98 14.02
C ASP A 283 -24.90 -2.28 12.70
N THR A 284 -23.72 -2.91 12.76
CA THR A 284 -22.85 -3.20 11.60
C THR A 284 -22.18 -4.56 11.79
N VAL A 285 -22.11 -5.38 10.74
CA VAL A 285 -21.43 -6.69 10.80
C VAL A 285 -19.91 -6.48 10.89
N LEU A 286 -19.27 -7.10 11.87
CA LEU A 286 -17.82 -7.08 12.05
C LEU A 286 -17.15 -8.01 11.04
N ILE A 287 -16.33 -7.43 10.17
CA ILE A 287 -15.51 -8.20 9.24
C ILE A 287 -14.09 -8.33 9.80
N PRO A 288 -13.55 -9.56 9.93
CA PRO A 288 -12.15 -9.79 10.25
C PRO A 288 -11.22 -9.01 9.30
N PRO A 289 -10.23 -8.22 9.78
CA PRO A 289 -9.35 -7.43 8.91
C PRO A 289 -8.65 -8.25 7.81
N SER A 290 -8.26 -9.49 8.11
CA SER A 290 -7.67 -10.42 7.14
C SER A 290 -8.60 -10.82 5.98
N MET A 291 -9.91 -10.55 6.09
CA MET A 291 -10.90 -10.84 5.06
C MET A 291 -11.47 -9.58 4.41
N HIS A 292 -11.01 -8.37 4.76
CA HIS A 292 -11.48 -7.14 4.10
C HIS A 292 -11.27 -7.24 2.58
N TYR A 293 -10.09 -7.68 2.13
CA TYR A 293 -9.80 -7.86 0.71
C TYR A 293 -10.55 -9.04 0.08
N GLU A 294 -10.76 -10.16 0.80
CA GLU A 294 -11.54 -11.31 0.31
C GLU A 294 -13.05 -11.00 0.18
N LEU A 295 -13.62 -10.21 1.11
CA LEU A 295 -15.03 -9.85 1.09
C LEU A 295 -15.33 -8.74 0.09
N ILE A 296 -14.42 -7.80 -0.13
CA ILE A 296 -14.51 -6.86 -1.26
C ILE A 296 -14.47 -7.66 -2.57
N TRP A 297 -13.62 -8.69 -2.67
CA TRP A 297 -13.60 -9.55 -3.85
C TRP A 297 -14.89 -10.40 -4.00
N ILE A 298 -15.43 -10.95 -2.91
CA ILE A 298 -16.69 -11.70 -2.90
C ILE A 298 -17.90 -10.81 -3.21
N ALA A 299 -17.94 -9.58 -2.68
CA ALA A 299 -18.95 -8.56 -2.96
C ALA A 299 -18.95 -8.17 -4.44
N THR A 300 -17.77 -7.92 -4.99
CA THR A 300 -17.61 -7.38 -6.34
C THR A 300 -17.78 -8.47 -7.43
N PHE A 301 -17.49 -9.75 -7.14
CA PHE A 301 -17.41 -10.78 -8.19
C PHE A 301 -18.37 -11.99 -8.09
N ARG A 302 -19.33 -12.02 -7.16
CA ARG A 302 -20.31 -13.14 -7.06
C ARG A 302 -21.71 -12.89 -7.60
N SER A 303 -22.08 -11.66 -7.94
CA SER A 303 -23.35 -11.40 -8.64
C SER A 303 -23.30 -11.74 -10.14
N PHE A 304 -22.11 -12.04 -10.66
CA PHE A 304 -21.96 -12.42 -12.04
C PHE A 304 -21.82 -13.94 -12.18
N GLU A 305 -22.80 -14.58 -12.84
CA GLU A 305 -22.63 -15.95 -13.32
C GLU A 305 -21.54 -15.91 -14.41
N GLY A 306 -20.35 -16.40 -14.08
CA GLY A 306 -19.22 -16.44 -14.98
C GLY A 306 -19.50 -17.20 -16.28
N PRO A 307 -18.57 -17.09 -17.24
CA PRO A 307 -17.18 -17.37 -16.91
C PRO A 307 -16.24 -16.13 -17.00
N PHE A 308 -15.45 -15.88 -15.95
CA PHE A 308 -14.49 -14.75 -15.86
C PHE A 308 -13.02 -15.16 -15.98
N THR A 309 -12.16 -14.17 -16.24
CA THR A 309 -10.71 -14.26 -16.00
C THR A 309 -10.30 -13.15 -15.05
N VAL A 310 -9.61 -13.50 -13.98
CA VAL A 310 -9.14 -12.55 -12.97
C VAL A 310 -7.62 -12.46 -13.09
N PHE A 311 -7.11 -11.26 -13.28
CA PHE A 311 -5.68 -10.98 -13.17
C PHE A 311 -5.41 -10.51 -11.74
N ALA A 312 -5.01 -11.42 -10.86
CA ALA A 312 -4.89 -11.16 -9.43
C ALA A 312 -3.50 -10.64 -9.06
N PRO A 313 -3.33 -9.39 -8.61
CA PRO A 313 -2.05 -8.90 -8.11
C PRO A 313 -1.65 -9.64 -6.83
N THR A 314 -0.34 -9.80 -6.65
CA THR A 314 0.24 -10.34 -5.41
C THR A 314 0.25 -9.31 -4.28
N ASP A 315 0.46 -9.78 -3.04
CA ASP A 315 0.69 -8.91 -1.88
C ASP A 315 1.87 -7.95 -2.11
N ASP A 316 2.96 -8.45 -2.70
CA ASP A 316 4.12 -7.64 -3.08
C ASP A 316 3.76 -6.54 -4.09
N ALA A 317 2.81 -6.80 -5.00
CA ALA A 317 2.33 -5.82 -5.96
C ALA A 317 1.58 -4.65 -5.28
N PHE A 318 0.76 -4.96 -4.27
CA PHE A 318 0.08 -3.94 -3.47
C PHE A 318 1.05 -3.22 -2.52
N ALA A 319 2.00 -3.94 -1.91
CA ALA A 319 3.02 -3.36 -1.04
C ALA A 319 3.98 -2.42 -1.78
N ALA A 320 4.12 -2.58 -3.10
CA ALA A 320 4.88 -1.68 -3.95
C ALA A 320 4.16 -0.36 -4.30
N LEU A 321 2.86 -0.22 -3.96
CA LEU A 321 2.14 1.03 -4.19
C LEU A 321 2.62 2.15 -3.25
N PRO A 322 2.62 3.42 -3.70
CA PRO A 322 2.85 4.55 -2.82
C PRO A 322 1.85 4.58 -1.65
N GLU A 323 2.34 4.93 -0.45
CA GLU A 323 1.55 4.91 0.80
C GLU A 323 0.33 5.84 0.73
N ASP A 324 0.46 7.00 0.10
CA ASP A 324 -0.63 7.96 -0.14
C ASP A 324 -1.71 7.38 -1.06
N LEU A 325 -1.31 6.61 -2.06
CA LEU A 325 -2.22 5.95 -2.98
C LEU A 325 -2.94 4.77 -2.32
N LEU A 326 -2.24 4.02 -1.47
CA LEU A 326 -2.84 2.94 -0.69
C LEU A 326 -3.90 3.50 0.28
N ALA A 327 -3.58 4.56 1.02
CA ALA A 327 -4.53 5.25 1.89
C ALA A 327 -5.74 5.81 1.12
N LYS A 328 -5.54 6.26 -0.13
CA LYS A 328 -6.63 6.69 -0.99
C LYS A 328 -7.53 5.52 -1.42
N LEU A 329 -6.95 4.37 -1.78
CA LEU A 329 -7.72 3.17 -2.11
C LEU A 329 -8.51 2.65 -0.90
N GLU A 330 -7.95 2.76 0.31
CA GLU A 330 -8.62 2.36 1.55
C GLU A 330 -9.80 3.28 1.92
N SER A 331 -9.70 4.57 1.59
CA SER A 331 -10.73 5.57 1.91
C SER A 331 -11.77 5.79 0.81
N ASP A 332 -11.44 5.49 -0.45
CA ASP A 332 -12.31 5.71 -1.62
C ASP A 332 -12.79 4.37 -2.20
N ASN A 333 -13.96 3.93 -1.72
CA ASN A 333 -14.57 2.67 -2.15
C ASN A 333 -14.92 2.66 -3.66
N LEU A 334 -15.19 3.83 -4.27
CA LEU A 334 -15.49 3.90 -5.70
C LEU A 334 -14.22 3.65 -6.51
N LEU A 335 -13.12 4.32 -6.15
CA LEU A 335 -11.82 4.11 -6.78
C LEU A 335 -11.35 2.67 -6.64
N LEU A 336 -11.49 2.08 -5.45
CA LEU A 336 -11.14 0.69 -5.21
C LEU A 336 -12.01 -0.27 -6.03
N THR A 337 -13.32 -0.04 -6.11
CA THR A 337 -14.23 -0.87 -6.92
C THR A 337 -13.83 -0.82 -8.40
N GLN A 338 -13.58 0.37 -8.94
CA GLN A 338 -13.15 0.55 -10.33
C GLN A 338 -11.82 -0.13 -10.62
N LEU A 339 -10.86 -0.01 -9.69
CA LEU A 339 -9.57 -0.69 -9.78
C LEU A 339 -9.77 -2.20 -9.85
N LEU A 340 -10.58 -2.77 -8.97
CA LEU A 340 -10.82 -4.22 -8.91
C LEU A 340 -11.59 -4.73 -10.14
N GLU A 341 -12.63 -4.03 -10.57
CA GLU A 341 -13.40 -4.37 -11.79
C GLU A 341 -12.53 -4.40 -13.05
N PHE A 342 -11.50 -3.55 -13.10
CA PHE A 342 -10.52 -3.57 -14.18
C PHE A 342 -9.61 -4.78 -14.17
N HIS A 343 -9.38 -5.41 -13.02
CA HIS A 343 -8.60 -6.66 -12.94
C HIS A 343 -9.38 -7.89 -13.41
N VAL A 344 -10.65 -7.73 -13.79
CA VAL A 344 -11.51 -8.86 -14.14
C VAL A 344 -12.07 -8.70 -15.54
N ALA A 345 -11.67 -9.63 -16.39
CA ALA A 345 -12.17 -9.80 -17.73
C ALA A 345 -13.51 -10.56 -17.73
N SER A 346 -14.45 -10.06 -18.54
CA SER A 346 -15.81 -10.58 -18.76
C SER A 346 -15.89 -11.94 -19.47
N SER A 347 -14.76 -12.62 -19.68
CA SER A 347 -14.68 -13.92 -20.33
C SER A 347 -13.60 -14.79 -19.69
N LYS A 348 -13.76 -16.11 -19.70
CA LYS A 348 -12.72 -17.07 -19.29
C LYS A 348 -11.74 -17.31 -20.43
N VAL A 349 -10.48 -17.01 -20.17
CA VAL A 349 -9.37 -17.13 -21.12
C VAL A 349 -8.18 -17.73 -20.37
N MET A 350 -7.89 -18.99 -20.69
CA MET A 350 -6.68 -19.69 -20.23
C MET A 350 -5.45 -19.12 -20.94
N SER A 351 -4.26 -19.36 -20.41
CA SER A 351 -3.02 -18.80 -20.95
C SER A 351 -2.71 -19.28 -22.38
N ASP A 352 -3.13 -20.48 -22.75
CA ASP A 352 -3.03 -21.04 -24.10
C ASP A 352 -3.98 -20.38 -25.12
N GLY A 353 -5.05 -19.75 -24.64
CA GLY A 353 -6.02 -18.99 -25.42
C GLY A 353 -5.64 -17.52 -25.62
N LEU A 354 -4.64 -17.03 -24.88
CA LEU A 354 -4.16 -15.66 -24.99
C LEU A 354 -3.37 -15.45 -26.30
N LYS A 355 -3.59 -14.31 -26.94
CA LYS A 355 -2.88 -13.91 -28.16
C LYS A 355 -2.12 -12.61 -27.94
N ASN A 356 -0.96 -12.48 -28.59
CA ASN A 356 -0.20 -11.23 -28.56
C ASN A 356 -1.05 -10.07 -29.13
N ASN A 357 -1.05 -8.93 -28.46
CA ASN A 357 -1.89 -7.75 -28.71
C ASN A 357 -3.41 -7.96 -28.57
N GLN A 358 -3.86 -9.04 -27.94
CA GLN A 358 -5.29 -9.24 -27.68
C GLN A 358 -5.82 -8.17 -26.73
N LEU A 359 -7.00 -7.63 -27.02
CA LEU A 359 -7.76 -6.79 -26.09
C LEU A 359 -8.84 -7.65 -25.45
N ILE A 360 -8.90 -7.63 -24.12
CA ILE A 360 -9.87 -8.38 -23.33
C ILE A 360 -10.76 -7.40 -22.55
N PRO A 361 -12.07 -7.36 -22.82
CA PRO A 361 -12.99 -6.47 -22.10
C PRO A 361 -13.13 -6.85 -20.62
N THR A 362 -12.97 -5.83 -19.76
CA THR A 362 -13.13 -5.91 -18.30
C THR A 362 -14.55 -5.56 -17.86
N LEU A 363 -14.87 -5.74 -16.58
CA LEU A 363 -16.19 -5.42 -16.05
C LEU A 363 -16.51 -3.92 -16.07
N ILE A 364 -15.50 -3.05 -15.95
CA ILE A 364 -15.66 -1.59 -16.06
C ILE A 364 -15.77 -1.11 -17.53
N GLY A 365 -15.77 -2.03 -18.50
CA GLY A 365 -15.89 -1.73 -19.93
C GLY A 365 -14.60 -1.22 -20.59
N LEU A 366 -13.51 -1.07 -19.83
CA LEU A 366 -12.17 -0.87 -20.36
C LEU A 366 -11.58 -2.21 -20.84
N ASN A 367 -10.56 -2.17 -21.69
CA ASN A 367 -9.89 -3.38 -22.17
C ASN A 367 -8.51 -3.55 -21.52
N ILE A 368 -8.20 -4.75 -21.04
CA ILE A 368 -6.83 -5.18 -20.74
C ILE A 368 -6.17 -5.55 -22.06
N ARG A 369 -4.95 -5.05 -22.30
CA ARG A 369 -4.12 -5.54 -23.41
C ARG A 369 -3.22 -6.68 -22.96
N ILE A 370 -3.21 -7.75 -23.74
CA ILE A 370 -2.32 -8.89 -23.55
C ILE A 370 -1.15 -8.79 -24.52
N ASN A 371 0.06 -8.99 -23.99
CA ASN A 371 1.26 -9.10 -24.81
C ASN A 371 2.01 -10.39 -24.49
N ILE A 372 2.53 -11.02 -25.55
CA ILE A 372 3.29 -12.28 -25.44
C ILE A 372 4.66 -12.05 -26.06
N TYR A 373 5.69 -12.14 -25.23
CA TYR A 373 7.09 -11.95 -25.60
C TYR A 373 7.76 -13.31 -25.74
N ASN A 374 8.20 -13.63 -26.96
CA ASN A 374 8.87 -14.90 -27.28
C ASN A 374 10.40 -14.78 -27.28
N THR A 375 10.94 -13.66 -26.80
CA THR A 375 12.38 -13.36 -26.81
C THR A 375 13.14 -14.08 -25.70
N SER A 376 12.47 -14.40 -24.59
CA SER A 376 12.96 -15.25 -23.51
C SER A 376 12.22 -16.60 -23.50
N LYS A 377 12.91 -17.69 -23.12
CA LYS A 377 12.28 -18.98 -22.84
C LYS A 377 12.27 -19.19 -21.31
N PRO A 378 11.11 -19.43 -20.66
CA PRO A 378 9.76 -19.47 -21.22
C PRO A 378 9.24 -18.10 -21.69
N SER A 379 8.28 -18.08 -22.62
CA SER A 379 7.63 -16.84 -23.10
C SER A 379 7.01 -16.06 -21.94
N VAL A 380 7.16 -14.74 -21.95
CA VAL A 380 6.59 -13.85 -20.94
C VAL A 380 5.23 -13.36 -21.43
N ILE A 381 4.19 -13.50 -20.60
CA ILE A 381 2.86 -12.96 -20.84
C ILE A 381 2.67 -11.75 -19.93
N THR A 382 2.22 -10.63 -20.47
CA THR A 382 1.80 -9.48 -19.66
C THR A 382 0.34 -9.13 -19.90
N ALA A 383 -0.32 -8.65 -18.85
CA ALA A 383 -1.66 -8.09 -18.86
C ALA A 383 -1.55 -6.62 -18.44
N ASP A 384 -1.75 -5.72 -19.40
CA ASP A 384 -1.57 -4.28 -19.25
C ASP A 384 -0.25 -3.92 -18.52
N GLY A 385 0.84 -4.58 -18.95
CA GLY A 385 2.18 -4.41 -18.40
C GLY A 385 2.53 -5.30 -17.21
N ALA A 386 1.55 -5.71 -16.43
CA ALA A 386 1.77 -6.61 -15.30
C ALA A 386 2.13 -8.03 -15.80
N VAL A 387 3.22 -8.59 -15.31
CA VAL A 387 3.69 -9.92 -15.72
C VAL A 387 2.81 -10.99 -15.10
N VAL A 388 2.30 -11.90 -15.92
CA VAL A 388 1.62 -13.12 -15.45
C VAL A 388 2.67 -14.08 -14.91
N ILE A 389 2.83 -14.11 -13.59
CA ILE A 389 3.82 -14.95 -12.90
C ILE A 389 3.30 -16.37 -12.63
N ARG A 390 1.97 -16.54 -12.48
CA ARG A 390 1.33 -17.85 -12.30
C ARG A 390 0.04 -17.92 -13.10
N PRO A 391 0.05 -18.48 -14.31
CA PRO A 391 -1.16 -18.61 -15.13
C PRO A 391 -2.09 -19.74 -14.63
N ASP A 392 -3.33 -19.72 -15.10
CA ASP A 392 -4.25 -20.87 -15.15
C ASP A 392 -4.70 -21.48 -13.81
N ASN A 393 -4.92 -20.67 -12.78
CA ASN A 393 -5.51 -21.15 -11.53
C ASN A 393 -7.03 -21.29 -11.71
N ILE A 394 -7.53 -22.51 -11.90
CA ILE A 394 -8.93 -22.79 -12.23
C ILE A 394 -9.83 -22.58 -11.02
N ALA A 395 -10.92 -21.82 -11.22
CA ALA A 395 -12.00 -21.63 -10.24
C ALA A 395 -13.34 -22.13 -10.81
N SER A 396 -14.35 -22.30 -9.95
CA SER A 396 -15.68 -22.79 -10.37
C SER A 396 -16.40 -21.88 -11.37
N ASN A 397 -16.11 -20.58 -11.36
CA ASN A 397 -16.72 -19.56 -12.22
C ASN A 397 -15.72 -18.87 -13.17
N GLY A 398 -14.51 -19.42 -13.35
CA GLY A 398 -13.50 -18.75 -14.18
C GLY A 398 -12.09 -19.31 -14.07
N VAL A 399 -11.12 -18.43 -14.32
CA VAL A 399 -9.69 -18.70 -14.18
C VAL A 399 -9.00 -17.49 -13.56
N VAL A 400 -7.95 -17.71 -12.76
CA VAL A 400 -7.12 -16.66 -12.16
C VAL A 400 -5.70 -16.75 -12.72
N HIS A 401 -5.20 -15.64 -13.26
CA HIS A 401 -3.80 -15.42 -13.60
C HIS A 401 -3.20 -14.51 -12.54
N VAL A 402 -2.19 -14.98 -11.82
CA VAL A 402 -1.51 -14.13 -10.82
C VAL A 402 -0.53 -13.20 -11.52
N ILE A 403 -0.58 -11.91 -11.19
CA ILE A 403 0.26 -10.87 -11.77
C ILE A 403 1.13 -10.17 -10.72
N ASP A 404 2.27 -9.62 -11.16
CA ASP A 404 3.29 -9.01 -10.28
C ASP A 404 3.12 -7.51 -10.04
N GLN A 405 2.10 -6.88 -10.61
CA GLN A 405 1.78 -5.46 -10.47
C GLN A 405 0.26 -5.25 -10.38
N VAL A 406 -0.14 -4.13 -9.79
CA VAL A 406 -1.53 -3.65 -9.80
C VAL A 406 -1.79 -2.92 -11.13
N MET A 407 -2.77 -3.38 -11.90
CA MET A 407 -3.20 -2.74 -13.15
C MET A 407 -4.12 -1.55 -12.85
N TRP A 408 -4.00 -0.45 -13.60
CA TRP A 408 -4.75 0.77 -13.34
C TRP A 408 -5.81 1.02 -14.42
N PRO A 409 -7.08 1.32 -14.06
CA PRO A 409 -8.16 1.60 -15.01
C PRO A 409 -7.99 2.98 -15.63
N VAL A 410 -6.99 3.09 -16.50
CA VAL A 410 -6.81 4.27 -17.34
C VAL A 410 -7.56 4.03 -18.64
N PRO A 411 -8.40 4.97 -19.10
CA PRO A 411 -9.04 4.83 -20.39
C PRO A 411 -7.96 4.58 -21.44
N THR A 412 -8.04 3.44 -22.14
CA THR A 412 -7.26 3.23 -23.36
C THR A 412 -7.69 4.33 -24.33
N GLY A 413 -6.92 5.41 -24.37
CA GLY A 413 -7.26 6.60 -25.10
C GLY A 413 -6.03 7.16 -25.79
N ASP A 414 -6.28 8.27 -26.47
CA ASP A 414 -5.32 9.00 -27.27
C ASP A 414 -4.05 9.37 -26.48
N ILE A 415 -2.91 8.79 -26.88
CA ILE A 415 -1.57 9.03 -26.28
C ILE A 415 -1.23 10.51 -26.22
N VAL A 416 -1.75 11.29 -27.15
CA VAL A 416 -1.54 12.73 -27.18
C VAL A 416 -2.31 13.41 -26.05
N LYS A 417 -3.53 12.97 -25.73
CA LYS A 417 -4.29 13.50 -24.59
C LYS A 417 -3.61 13.17 -23.28
N GLY A 418 -3.12 11.94 -23.13
CA GLY A 418 -2.38 11.56 -21.92
C GLY A 418 -1.12 12.40 -21.74
N ILE A 419 -0.33 12.59 -22.80
CA ILE A 419 0.89 13.41 -22.76
C ILE A 419 0.51 14.85 -22.40
N ALA A 420 -0.57 15.38 -22.97
CA ALA A 420 -1.05 16.74 -22.69
C ALA A 420 -1.55 16.95 -21.25
N SER A 421 -2.15 15.93 -20.63
CA SER A 421 -2.61 16.01 -19.24
C SER A 421 -1.52 15.85 -18.19
N ASN A 422 -0.33 15.34 -18.58
CA ASN A 422 0.76 15.11 -17.65
C ASN A 422 1.64 16.36 -17.50
N ILE A 423 1.68 16.92 -16.28
CA ILE A 423 2.44 18.13 -15.97
C ILE A 423 3.94 18.02 -16.25
N HIS A 424 4.50 16.80 -16.18
CA HIS A 424 5.92 16.53 -16.42
C HIS A 424 6.25 16.33 -17.91
N LEU A 425 5.24 16.25 -18.78
CA LEU A 425 5.41 16.03 -20.22
C LEU A 425 4.91 17.21 -21.06
N SER A 426 4.61 18.35 -20.45
CA SER A 426 4.09 19.53 -21.15
C SER A 426 5.00 20.02 -22.29
N THR A 427 6.32 19.89 -22.14
CA THR A 427 7.31 20.18 -23.20
C THR A 427 7.18 19.19 -24.36
N LEU A 428 7.04 17.90 -24.07
CA LEU A 428 6.81 16.86 -25.08
C LEU A 428 5.49 17.11 -25.82
N GLY A 429 4.40 17.39 -25.10
CA GLY A 429 3.09 17.69 -25.70
C GLY A 429 3.16 18.88 -26.67
N SER A 430 3.86 19.94 -26.27
CA SER A 430 4.12 21.10 -27.14
C SER A 430 4.95 20.74 -28.38
N ALA A 431 5.95 19.87 -28.24
CA ALA A 431 6.79 19.41 -29.33
C ALA A 431 6.00 18.53 -30.34
N VAL A 432 5.19 17.59 -29.83
CA VAL A 432 4.30 16.73 -30.63
C VAL A 432 3.30 17.56 -31.43
N SER A 433 2.71 18.58 -30.81
CA SER A 433 1.80 19.52 -31.49
C SER A 433 2.52 20.27 -32.62
N LYS A 434 3.70 20.85 -32.36
CA LYS A 434 4.46 21.60 -33.37
C LYS A 434 4.95 20.73 -34.53
N ALA A 435 5.26 19.47 -34.27
CA ALA A 435 5.67 18.51 -35.31
C ALA A 435 4.49 17.99 -36.15
N GLY A 436 3.24 18.35 -35.82
CA GLY A 436 2.06 17.85 -36.52
C GLY A 436 1.79 16.36 -36.29
N LEU A 437 2.36 15.77 -35.23
CA LEU A 437 2.25 14.34 -34.93
C LEU A 437 0.98 13.96 -34.17
N VAL A 438 0.14 14.94 -33.81
CA VAL A 438 -1.09 14.71 -33.03
C VAL A 438 -1.96 13.65 -33.70
N ALA A 439 -2.41 13.88 -34.94
CA ALA A 439 -3.29 12.93 -35.64
C ALA A 439 -2.65 11.54 -35.82
N SER A 440 -1.33 11.49 -36.06
CA SER A 440 -0.59 10.24 -36.27
C SER A 440 -0.47 9.40 -34.99
N LEU A 441 -0.37 10.04 -33.83
CA LEU A 441 -0.25 9.37 -32.54
C LEU A 441 -1.62 9.14 -31.86
N SER A 442 -2.63 9.92 -32.26
CA SER A 442 -4.02 9.75 -31.83
C SER A 442 -4.81 8.66 -32.59
N GLY A 443 -4.23 8.08 -33.66
CA GLY A 443 -4.87 7.09 -34.56
C GLY A 443 -4.66 5.61 -34.20
N ASP A 444 -4.88 4.70 -35.19
CA ASP A 444 -4.93 3.22 -35.09
C ASP A 444 -3.64 2.55 -34.59
N GLY A 445 -3.27 2.80 -33.33
CA GLY A 445 -2.19 2.10 -32.63
C GLY A 445 -2.40 0.58 -32.55
N PRO A 446 -1.47 -0.15 -31.90
CA PRO A 446 -0.70 0.35 -30.75
C PRO A 446 0.66 0.97 -31.10
N PHE A 447 1.08 1.96 -30.30
CA PHE A 447 2.42 2.54 -30.30
C PHE A 447 2.97 2.52 -28.88
N THR A 448 4.27 2.27 -28.71
CA THR A 448 5.01 2.57 -27.48
C THR A 448 5.77 3.87 -27.69
N VAL A 449 5.45 4.90 -26.91
CA VAL A 449 6.13 6.20 -26.93
C VAL A 449 7.07 6.27 -25.74
N PHE A 450 8.37 6.35 -25.98
CA PHE A 450 9.33 6.73 -24.96
C PHE A 450 9.22 8.25 -24.74
N ALA A 451 8.56 8.67 -23.66
CA ALA A 451 8.15 10.04 -23.41
C ALA A 451 9.17 10.80 -22.54
N PRO A 452 10.03 11.67 -23.11
CA PRO A 452 10.97 12.45 -22.33
C PRO A 452 10.28 13.49 -21.45
N THR A 453 10.71 13.60 -20.20
CA THR A 453 10.21 14.61 -19.26
C THR A 453 10.64 16.03 -19.63
N ASN A 454 10.00 17.03 -19.03
CA ASN A 454 10.44 18.43 -19.10
C ASN A 454 11.92 18.57 -18.71
N GLU A 455 12.35 17.87 -17.67
CA GLU A 455 13.75 17.85 -17.23
C GLU A 455 14.67 17.22 -18.28
N ALA A 456 14.23 16.16 -18.96
CA ALA A 456 14.97 15.56 -20.07
C ALA A 456 15.24 16.57 -21.19
N PHE A 457 14.26 17.43 -21.50
CA PHE A 457 14.46 18.53 -22.44
C PHE A 457 15.37 19.63 -21.89
N PHE A 458 15.36 19.91 -20.58
CA PHE A 458 16.27 20.87 -19.96
C PHE A 458 17.73 20.40 -19.92
N LYS A 459 17.98 19.08 -19.93
CA LYS A 459 19.33 18.50 -20.05
C LYS A 459 19.96 18.71 -21.43
N LEU A 460 19.21 19.19 -22.42
CA LEU A 460 19.75 19.47 -23.75
C LEU A 460 20.72 20.65 -23.74
N PRO A 461 21.80 20.63 -24.54
CA PRO A 461 22.68 21.77 -24.67
C PRO A 461 21.94 23.04 -25.10
N ALA A 462 22.43 24.19 -24.62
CA ALA A 462 21.82 25.49 -24.90
C ALA A 462 21.61 25.71 -26.41
N GLY A 463 20.40 26.15 -26.78
CA GLY A 463 19.99 26.41 -28.17
C GLY A 463 19.57 25.18 -28.99
N VAL A 464 19.78 23.95 -28.49
CA VAL A 464 19.37 22.73 -29.22
C VAL A 464 17.86 22.60 -29.29
N LEU A 465 17.15 22.80 -28.17
CA LEU A 465 15.69 22.76 -28.13
C LEU A 465 15.09 23.83 -29.04
N ASP A 466 15.59 25.07 -28.97
CA ASP A 466 15.17 26.16 -29.84
C ASP A 466 15.42 25.87 -31.32
N GLY A 467 16.55 25.24 -31.64
CA GLY A 467 16.88 24.81 -32.99
C GLY A 467 15.93 23.74 -33.52
N LEU A 468 15.60 22.74 -32.69
CA LEU A 468 14.61 21.70 -33.03
C LEU A 468 13.22 22.32 -33.23
N LEU A 469 12.78 23.19 -32.33
CA LEU A 469 11.47 23.84 -32.43
C LEU A 469 11.32 24.76 -33.66
N LYS A 470 12.43 25.24 -34.23
CA LYS A 470 12.45 26.00 -35.50
C LYS A 470 12.51 25.11 -36.75
N ASN A 471 12.97 23.86 -36.63
CA ASN A 471 13.12 22.93 -37.73
C ASN A 471 12.16 21.74 -37.56
N VAL A 472 10.95 21.87 -38.12
CA VAL A 472 9.87 20.87 -38.01
C VAL A 472 10.32 19.48 -38.49
N THR A 473 11.14 19.39 -39.55
CA THR A 473 11.64 18.11 -40.06
C THR A 473 12.56 17.42 -39.05
N ALA A 474 13.52 18.17 -38.48
CA ALA A 474 14.43 17.63 -37.47
C ALA A 474 13.69 17.23 -36.18
N LEU A 475 12.74 18.07 -35.76
CA LEU A 475 11.87 17.78 -34.62
C LEU A 475 11.04 16.51 -34.85
N THR A 476 10.46 16.36 -36.04
CA THR A 476 9.66 15.19 -36.40
C THR A 476 10.50 13.91 -36.38
N ASN A 477 11.73 13.94 -36.88
CA ASN A 477 12.64 12.78 -36.85
C ASN A 477 13.03 12.39 -35.42
N VAL A 478 13.32 13.38 -34.57
CA VAL A 478 13.61 13.11 -33.14
C VAL A 478 12.38 12.51 -32.47
N LEU A 479 11.19 13.09 -32.66
CA LEU A 479 9.98 12.60 -32.02
C LEU A 479 9.56 11.22 -32.54
N THR A 480 9.61 10.96 -33.85
CA THR A 480 9.29 9.63 -34.42
C THR A 480 10.31 8.55 -34.03
N TYR A 481 11.53 8.93 -33.64
CA TYR A 481 12.49 8.01 -33.03
C TYR A 481 12.12 7.60 -31.60
N HIS A 482 11.30 8.39 -30.91
CA HIS A 482 10.75 8.02 -29.61
C HIS A 482 9.53 7.11 -29.71
N VAL A 483 9.02 6.85 -30.91
CA VAL A 483 7.79 6.08 -31.11
C VAL A 483 8.10 4.75 -31.78
N VAL A 484 7.71 3.66 -31.15
CA VAL A 484 7.83 2.30 -31.66
C VAL A 484 6.44 1.78 -32.05
N PRO A 485 6.26 1.22 -33.26
CA PRO A 485 5.02 0.53 -33.64
C PRO A 485 4.85 -0.79 -32.87
N GLY A 486 3.74 -0.94 -32.15
CA GLY A 486 3.46 -2.07 -31.27
C GLY A 486 3.27 -1.63 -29.80
N ALA A 487 2.68 -2.50 -28.98
CA ALA A 487 2.64 -2.31 -27.52
C ALA A 487 3.75 -3.18 -26.89
N TYR A 488 4.78 -2.54 -26.37
CA TYR A 488 5.88 -3.18 -25.67
C TYR A 488 5.95 -2.67 -24.23
N PHE A 489 5.91 -3.61 -23.29
CA PHE A 489 6.06 -3.40 -21.87
C PHE A 489 7.46 -3.83 -21.46
N LEU A 490 8.14 -2.98 -20.69
CA LEU A 490 9.52 -3.20 -20.27
C LEU A 490 9.74 -4.54 -19.54
N PRO A 491 8.84 -5.02 -18.66
CA PRO A 491 9.00 -6.32 -18.02
C PRO A 491 9.06 -7.51 -19.01
N GLY A 492 8.52 -7.35 -20.21
CA GLY A 492 8.56 -8.36 -21.27
C GLY A 492 9.76 -8.27 -22.20
N LEU A 493 10.58 -7.22 -22.10
CA LEU A 493 11.74 -6.99 -22.96
C LEU A 493 13.03 -7.48 -22.28
N GLY A 494 13.83 -8.24 -23.03
CA GLY A 494 15.11 -8.75 -22.58
C GLY A 494 16.27 -7.79 -22.81
N ASN A 495 17.36 -7.98 -22.06
CA ASN A 495 18.62 -7.29 -22.28
C ASN A 495 19.17 -7.61 -23.70
N GLY A 496 19.34 -6.59 -24.53
CA GLY A 496 19.78 -6.71 -25.92
C GLY A 496 18.65 -6.69 -26.96
N ASP A 497 17.38 -6.67 -26.54
CA ASP A 497 16.25 -6.56 -27.47
C ASP A 497 16.32 -5.26 -28.27
N THR A 498 15.93 -5.32 -29.55
CA THR A 498 15.92 -4.16 -30.46
C THR A 498 14.53 -3.89 -31.00
N LEU A 499 14.09 -2.64 -30.92
CA LEU A 499 12.77 -2.18 -31.32
C LEU A 499 12.88 -1.17 -32.45
N LYS A 500 12.23 -1.43 -33.59
CA LYS A 500 12.23 -0.50 -34.74
C LYS A 500 11.27 0.66 -34.48
N THR A 501 11.74 1.90 -34.63
CA THR A 501 10.97 3.13 -34.42
C THR A 501 10.23 3.56 -35.69
N LEU A 502 9.30 4.52 -35.57
CA LEU A 502 8.64 5.16 -36.71
C LEU A 502 9.61 5.95 -37.61
N GLU A 503 10.73 6.44 -37.05
CA GLU A 503 11.82 7.02 -37.86
C GLU A 503 12.57 5.97 -38.69
N GLY A 504 12.42 4.68 -38.34
CA GLY A 504 12.98 3.55 -39.08
C GLY A 504 14.28 2.97 -38.50
N LYS A 505 14.89 3.65 -37.52
CA LYS A 505 16.04 3.15 -36.74
C LYS A 505 15.62 2.29 -35.54
N PHE A 506 16.60 1.72 -34.84
CA PHE A 506 16.35 0.80 -33.72
C PHE A 506 16.70 1.42 -32.37
N VAL A 507 15.86 1.17 -31.37
CA VAL A 507 16.14 1.36 -29.95
C VAL A 507 16.58 0.04 -29.36
N THR A 508 17.74 0.02 -28.69
CA THR A 508 18.23 -1.18 -27.99
C THR A 508 17.91 -1.08 -26.51
N ILE A 509 17.36 -2.14 -25.95
CA ILE A 509 17.05 -2.30 -24.54
C ILE A 509 18.28 -2.87 -23.83
N LYS A 510 18.73 -2.25 -22.75
CA LYS A 510 19.86 -2.74 -21.95
C LYS A 510 19.58 -2.71 -20.45
N ASN A 511 20.03 -3.72 -19.72
CA ASN A 511 20.01 -3.73 -18.26
C ASN A 511 21.10 -2.80 -17.70
N SER A 512 20.74 -1.90 -16.78
CA SER A 512 21.67 -0.92 -16.16
C SER A 512 22.77 -1.53 -15.27
N ARG A 513 23.01 -2.84 -15.24
CA ARG A 513 24.19 -3.39 -14.53
C ARG A 513 25.52 -2.88 -15.11
N ASP A 514 25.52 -2.39 -16.35
CA ASP A 514 26.73 -1.92 -17.06
C ASP A 514 26.85 -0.38 -17.17
N GLY A 515 26.05 0.40 -16.43
CA GLY A 515 26.13 1.88 -16.42
C GLY A 515 25.72 2.48 -15.07
N PRO A 516 26.27 3.65 -14.66
CA PRO A 516 26.02 4.18 -13.32
C PRO A 516 24.55 4.57 -13.16
N LEU A 517 23.94 4.07 -12.07
CA LEU A 517 22.65 4.46 -11.53
C LEU A 517 22.46 5.99 -11.53
N THR A 518 21.47 6.50 -12.27
CA THR A 518 20.85 7.81 -12.02
C THR A 518 19.48 7.57 -11.40
N VAL A 519 19.47 7.48 -10.06
CA VAL A 519 18.27 7.74 -9.28
C VAL A 519 18.12 9.25 -9.19
N PHE A 520 17.07 9.82 -9.77
CA PHE A 520 16.52 11.08 -9.31
C PHE A 520 15.07 10.85 -8.92
N ALA A 521 14.84 10.86 -7.60
CA ALA A 521 13.54 11.08 -7.01
C ALA A 521 12.98 12.43 -7.51
N PRO A 522 11.64 12.61 -7.57
CA PRO A 522 11.06 13.91 -7.88
C PRO A 522 11.64 14.99 -6.94
N THR A 523 12.15 16.05 -7.54
CA THR A 523 12.54 17.26 -6.81
C THR A 523 11.28 17.95 -6.30
N ASP A 524 10.93 17.68 -5.05
CA ASP A 524 10.15 18.61 -4.24
C ASP A 524 10.99 19.05 -3.05
N ALA A 525 10.97 20.36 -2.79
CA ALA A 525 11.59 21.03 -1.65
C ALA A 525 11.01 20.61 -0.28
N ALA A 526 10.34 19.44 -0.20
CA ALA A 526 9.84 18.81 1.01
C ALA A 526 10.83 17.79 1.63
N PHE A 527 11.90 17.41 0.92
CA PHE A 527 12.83 16.35 1.37
C PHE A 527 13.94 16.80 2.34
N GLU A 528 14.13 18.10 2.59
CA GLU A 528 15.17 18.60 3.53
C GLU A 528 14.78 18.55 5.02
N ARG A 529 13.73 17.82 5.40
CA ARG A 529 13.26 17.73 6.80
C ARG A 529 13.12 16.33 7.39
N LEU A 530 13.68 15.29 6.75
CA LEU A 530 13.61 13.94 7.30
C LEU A 530 14.84 13.60 8.17
N PRO A 531 14.64 13.00 9.37
CA PRO A 531 15.74 12.62 10.23
C PRO A 531 16.53 11.40 9.68
N ASN A 532 17.80 11.30 10.09
CA ASN A 532 18.78 10.34 9.56
C ASN A 532 18.39 8.86 9.73
N ASP A 533 17.49 8.54 10.65
CA ASP A 533 16.99 7.19 10.90
C ASP A 533 16.01 6.71 9.80
N VAL A 534 15.22 7.63 9.22
CA VAL A 534 14.38 7.38 8.05
C VAL A 534 15.24 7.14 6.81
N MET A 535 16.31 7.94 6.65
CA MET A 535 17.29 7.77 5.55
C MET A 535 18.00 6.41 5.61
N ASN A 536 18.37 5.93 6.81
CA ASN A 536 19.02 4.63 6.98
C ASN A 536 18.04 3.45 6.73
N LYS A 537 16.75 3.60 7.08
CA LYS A 537 15.71 2.61 6.78
C LYS A 537 15.39 2.53 5.28
N LEU A 538 15.35 3.65 4.58
CA LEU A 538 15.19 3.70 3.11
C LEU A 538 16.38 3.05 2.38
N GLN A 539 17.60 3.22 2.91
CA GLN A 539 18.79 2.56 2.34
C GLN A 539 18.83 1.04 2.62
N SER A 540 18.26 0.58 3.73
CA SER A 540 18.18 -0.85 4.05
C SER A 540 17.15 -1.64 3.22
N ASN A 541 16.24 -0.94 2.52
CA ASN A 541 15.19 -1.55 1.67
C ASN A 541 15.63 -1.74 0.20
N LYS A 542 16.94 -1.64 -0.08
CA LYS A 542 17.54 -1.75 -1.43
C LYS A 542 17.47 -3.13 -2.09
N THR A 543 16.90 -4.14 -1.43
CA THR A 543 16.84 -5.52 -1.95
C THR A 543 15.76 -5.73 -3.02
N LEU A 544 14.97 -4.69 -3.33
CA LEU A 544 13.91 -4.70 -4.37
C LEU A 544 14.17 -3.72 -5.53
N LEU A 545 15.43 -3.36 -5.80
CA LEU A 545 15.78 -2.65 -7.03
C LEU A 545 15.73 -3.64 -8.21
N LYS A 546 14.52 -3.87 -8.75
CA LYS A 546 14.34 -4.42 -10.11
C LYS A 546 15.17 -3.56 -11.06
N GLU A 547 15.89 -4.26 -11.94
CA GLU A 547 16.88 -3.75 -12.88
C GLU A 547 16.36 -2.51 -13.63
N THR A 548 17.03 -1.37 -13.53
CA THR A 548 16.69 -0.20 -14.35
C THR A 548 17.02 -0.53 -15.80
N LEU A 549 16.02 -0.67 -16.66
CA LEU A 549 16.21 -0.83 -18.10
C LEU A 549 16.54 0.54 -18.70
N THR A 550 17.47 0.58 -19.66
CA THR A 550 17.79 1.77 -20.44
C THR A 550 17.47 1.55 -21.90
N ALA A 551 16.88 2.55 -22.55
CA ALA A 551 16.64 2.58 -23.99
C ALA A 551 17.75 3.41 -24.65
N ASN A 552 18.73 2.77 -25.29
CA ASN A 552 19.94 3.43 -25.80
C ASN A 552 20.65 4.33 -24.76
N GLY A 553 20.61 3.96 -23.48
CA GLY A 553 21.23 4.74 -22.39
C GLY A 553 20.35 5.81 -21.74
N ALA A 554 19.12 6.04 -22.23
CA ALA A 554 18.13 6.84 -21.52
C ALA A 554 17.56 6.04 -20.34
N GLY A 555 17.63 6.60 -19.13
CA GLY A 555 17.08 5.99 -17.93
C GLY A 555 15.56 6.07 -17.94
N VAL A 556 14.89 4.95 -17.70
CA VAL A 556 13.45 4.93 -17.53
C VAL A 556 13.14 5.31 -16.08
N VAL A 557 12.45 6.44 -15.88
CA VAL A 557 12.23 7.06 -14.56
C VAL A 557 11.02 6.49 -13.86
N ASN A 558 10.01 6.14 -14.65
CA ASN A 558 8.79 5.49 -14.17
C ASN A 558 8.34 4.52 -15.26
N PRO A 559 8.73 3.23 -15.18
CA PRO A 559 8.57 2.28 -16.27
C PRO A 559 7.12 2.00 -16.64
N ASP A 560 6.15 2.37 -15.81
CA ASP A 560 4.75 2.08 -16.07
C ASP A 560 3.88 3.30 -15.71
N CYS A 561 4.05 4.41 -16.45
CA CYS A 561 3.09 5.51 -16.37
C CYS A 561 1.83 5.17 -17.18
N HIS A 562 0.97 4.33 -16.61
CA HIS A 562 -0.40 4.17 -17.07
C HIS A 562 -1.21 5.48 -16.98
N ALA A 563 -0.72 6.52 -16.30
CA ALA A 563 -1.41 7.82 -16.15
C ALA A 563 -1.56 8.67 -17.44
N ILE A 564 -1.22 8.11 -18.59
CA ILE A 564 -1.35 8.70 -19.91
C ILE A 564 -2.20 7.72 -20.69
N ALA A 565 -3.37 8.14 -21.16
CA ALA A 565 -4.18 7.33 -22.04
C ALA A 565 -3.31 6.90 -23.25
N GLY A 566 -2.82 5.64 -23.33
CA GLY A 566 -1.86 5.17 -24.36
C GLY A 566 -0.45 4.81 -23.82
N PHE A 567 0.28 3.92 -24.50
CA PHE A 567 1.54 3.32 -24.00
C PHE A 567 2.73 4.30 -24.01
N ALA A 568 2.91 5.07 -22.93
CA ALA A 568 4.03 5.99 -22.78
C ALA A 568 5.03 5.53 -21.68
N GLN A 569 6.28 5.35 -22.06
CA GLN A 569 7.41 4.99 -21.22
C GLN A 569 8.18 6.26 -20.84
N ILE A 570 8.07 6.74 -19.60
CA ILE A 570 8.68 8.02 -19.20
C ILE A 570 10.20 7.88 -19.07
N ILE A 571 10.95 8.68 -19.83
CA ILE A 571 12.42 8.66 -19.85
C ILE A 571 13.03 9.99 -19.36
N ASP A 572 14.21 9.92 -18.75
CA ASP A 572 14.94 11.09 -18.21
C ASP A 572 15.79 11.85 -19.24
N THR A 573 15.84 11.36 -20.47
CA THR A 573 16.75 11.83 -21.52
C THR A 573 16.04 11.85 -22.86
N VAL A 574 16.21 12.90 -23.66
CA VAL A 574 15.70 12.93 -25.04
C VAL A 574 16.55 11.97 -25.88
N MET A 575 15.92 10.95 -26.45
CA MET A 575 16.56 10.04 -27.39
C MET A 575 16.78 10.73 -28.73
N TYR A 576 18.03 10.72 -29.18
CA TYR A 576 18.34 11.08 -30.55
C TYR A 576 18.47 9.81 -31.37
N PRO A 577 17.91 9.76 -32.60
CA PRO A 577 18.40 8.78 -33.56
C PRO A 577 19.89 9.02 -33.65
N LEU A 578 20.73 8.07 -33.21
CA LEU A 578 22.19 8.22 -33.15
C LEU A 578 22.66 9.08 -34.33
N PRO A 579 23.19 10.30 -34.11
CA PRO A 579 23.51 11.18 -35.22
C PRO A 579 24.60 10.58 -36.10
N ASN A 580 24.12 10.04 -37.22
CA ASN A 580 24.76 9.64 -38.47
C ASN A 580 26.20 9.11 -38.38
N GLY A 581 26.29 7.79 -38.52
CA GLY A 581 27.49 7.13 -39.00
C GLY A 581 28.47 6.68 -37.92
N THR A 582 29.48 5.97 -38.40
CA THR A 582 30.58 5.48 -37.57
C THR A 582 31.47 6.65 -37.15
N ILE A 583 32.40 6.38 -36.25
CA ILE A 583 33.51 7.31 -35.93
C ILE A 583 34.15 7.85 -37.22
N VAL A 584 34.32 7.00 -38.24
CA VAL A 584 34.89 7.40 -39.52
C VAL A 584 34.00 8.39 -40.28
N THR A 585 32.68 8.14 -40.32
CA THR A 585 31.75 9.08 -40.96
C THR A 585 31.90 10.47 -40.35
N GLU A 586 31.92 10.58 -39.02
CA GLU A 586 32.07 11.87 -38.33
C GLU A 586 33.38 12.58 -38.67
N ILE A 587 34.53 11.90 -38.54
CA ILE A 587 35.81 12.56 -38.81
C ILE A 587 35.92 13.00 -40.28
N THR A 588 35.28 12.29 -41.22
CA THR A 588 35.30 12.65 -42.64
C THR A 588 34.38 13.81 -42.99
N THR A 589 33.28 14.01 -42.26
CA THR A 589 32.31 15.08 -42.52
C THR A 589 32.58 16.34 -41.70
N ASN A 590 33.29 16.22 -40.58
CA ASN A 590 33.57 17.33 -39.68
C ASN A 590 34.80 18.13 -40.16
N SER A 591 34.56 19.38 -40.58
CA SER A 591 35.62 20.26 -41.11
C SER A 591 36.75 20.53 -40.10
N ASN A 592 36.49 20.44 -38.79
CA ASN A 592 37.50 20.61 -37.75
C ASN A 592 38.37 19.38 -37.52
N LEU A 593 38.05 18.24 -38.13
CA LEU A 593 38.75 16.96 -38.01
C LEU A 593 39.34 16.46 -39.35
N SER A 594 39.35 17.31 -40.39
CA SER A 594 39.81 16.92 -41.74
C SER A 594 41.26 16.43 -41.78
N THR A 595 42.15 16.99 -40.94
CA THR A 595 43.54 16.53 -40.81
C THR A 595 43.59 15.13 -40.19
N LEU A 596 42.76 14.86 -39.18
CA LEU A 596 42.61 13.53 -38.58
C LEU A 596 42.08 12.52 -39.60
N ALA A 597 41.05 12.88 -40.37
CA ALA A 597 40.50 12.01 -41.42
C ALA A 597 41.56 11.61 -42.45
N THR A 598 42.38 12.56 -42.89
CA THR A 598 43.50 12.32 -43.81
C THR A 598 44.54 11.38 -43.19
N ALA A 599 44.89 11.59 -41.92
CA ALA A 599 45.83 10.75 -41.18
C ALA A 599 45.32 9.31 -41.02
N VAL A 600 44.05 9.14 -40.61
CA VAL A 600 43.39 7.83 -40.45
C VAL A 600 43.31 7.09 -41.79
N SER A 601 43.02 7.79 -42.89
CA SER A 601 43.03 7.21 -44.23
C SER A 601 44.43 6.73 -44.63
N LYS A 602 45.48 7.53 -44.41
CA LYS A 602 46.87 7.14 -44.74
C LYS A 602 47.40 6.00 -43.89
N ALA A 603 46.95 5.88 -42.65
CA ALA A 603 47.30 4.77 -41.76
C ALA A 603 46.52 3.47 -42.04
N GLY A 604 45.57 3.48 -42.97
CA GLY A 604 44.75 2.29 -43.28
C GLY A 604 43.76 1.90 -42.17
N LEU A 605 43.45 2.81 -41.23
CA LEU A 605 42.61 2.53 -40.07
C LEU A 605 41.10 2.69 -40.33
N ILE A 606 40.70 3.07 -41.54
CA ILE A 606 39.30 3.31 -41.93
C ILE A 606 38.43 2.08 -41.70
N ALA A 607 38.86 0.90 -42.11
CA ALA A 607 38.08 -0.33 -41.94
C ALA A 607 37.89 -0.67 -40.46
N THR A 608 38.96 -0.57 -39.66
CA THR A 608 38.95 -0.85 -38.22
C THR A 608 38.00 0.09 -37.47
N LEU A 609 38.10 1.40 -37.75
CA LEU A 609 37.29 2.43 -37.08
C LEU A 609 35.87 2.58 -37.67
N SER A 610 35.54 1.85 -38.74
CA SER A 610 34.20 1.77 -39.31
C SER A 610 33.46 0.48 -38.97
N ALA A 611 34.11 -0.46 -38.26
CA ALA A 611 33.49 -1.73 -37.89
C ALA A 611 32.24 -1.49 -37.04
N SER A 612 31.09 -2.03 -37.48
CA SER A 612 29.77 -1.81 -36.85
C SER A 612 29.61 -2.44 -35.47
N ASN A 613 30.44 -3.43 -35.15
CA ASN A 613 30.56 -4.05 -33.82
C ASN A 613 31.69 -3.45 -32.97
N GLY A 614 32.31 -2.36 -33.44
CA GLY A 614 33.34 -1.65 -32.69
C GLY A 614 32.75 -1.02 -31.42
N ASN A 615 33.47 -1.17 -30.30
CA ASN A 615 33.17 -0.51 -29.03
C ASN A 615 34.36 0.40 -28.66
N PHE A 616 34.64 1.39 -29.50
CA PHE A 616 35.86 2.20 -29.35
C PHE A 616 35.62 3.48 -28.56
N THR A 617 36.68 3.98 -27.92
CA THR A 617 36.80 5.42 -27.62
C THR A 617 37.90 5.99 -28.48
N LEU A 618 37.59 6.97 -29.34
CA LEU A 618 38.59 7.71 -30.11
C LEU A 618 38.80 9.09 -29.51
N PHE A 619 40.00 9.38 -29.01
CA PHE A 619 40.43 10.74 -28.74
C PHE A 619 40.78 11.42 -30.07
N ALA A 620 39.90 12.30 -30.56
CA ALA A 620 40.00 12.90 -31.88
C ALA A 620 40.64 14.30 -31.83
N PRO A 621 41.94 14.44 -32.14
CA PRO A 621 42.59 15.75 -32.18
C PRO A 621 42.01 16.62 -33.30
N THR A 622 41.78 17.90 -33.00
CA THR A 622 41.34 18.90 -33.97
C THR A 622 42.43 19.25 -34.98
N ASN A 623 42.07 19.90 -36.08
CA ASN A 623 43.04 20.46 -37.03
C ASN A 623 44.05 21.37 -36.32
N GLU A 624 43.58 22.20 -35.37
CA GLU A 624 44.43 23.06 -34.56
C GLU A 624 45.38 22.26 -33.66
N ALA A 625 44.94 21.15 -33.09
CA ALA A 625 45.79 20.25 -32.32
C ALA A 625 46.98 19.73 -33.15
N PHE A 626 46.75 19.38 -34.42
CA PHE A 626 47.81 19.00 -35.34
C PHE A 626 48.75 20.17 -35.69
N PHE A 627 48.23 21.39 -35.79
CA PHE A 627 49.05 22.59 -36.04
C PHE A 627 49.94 22.97 -34.85
N LYS A 628 49.61 22.54 -33.63
CA LYS A 628 50.46 22.70 -32.43
C LYS A 628 51.68 21.78 -32.43
N LEU A 629 51.79 20.81 -33.34
CA LEU A 629 52.97 19.96 -33.45
C LEU A 629 54.19 20.77 -33.94
N PRO A 630 55.42 20.42 -33.51
CA PRO A 630 56.62 21.07 -34.02
C PRO A 630 56.73 20.99 -35.56
N ALA A 631 57.36 22.01 -36.15
CA ALA A 631 57.50 22.10 -37.61
C ALA A 631 58.13 20.83 -38.21
N GLY A 632 57.52 20.31 -39.29
CA GLY A 632 57.97 19.11 -39.98
C GLY A 632 57.54 17.77 -39.36
N VAL A 633 57.01 17.75 -38.13
CA VAL A 633 56.57 16.51 -37.47
C VAL A 633 55.34 15.90 -38.15
N LEU A 634 54.34 16.72 -38.48
CA LEU A 634 53.14 16.25 -39.18
C LEU A 634 53.50 15.69 -40.57
N ASP A 635 54.34 16.39 -41.33
CA ASP A 635 54.81 15.92 -42.64
C ASP A 635 55.62 14.63 -42.54
N GLY A 636 56.46 14.50 -41.52
CA GLY A 636 57.21 13.28 -41.22
C GLY A 636 56.29 12.10 -40.91
N LEU A 637 55.29 12.31 -40.05
CA LEU A 637 54.28 11.31 -39.72
C LEU A 637 53.48 10.89 -40.97
N LEU A 638 53.03 11.85 -41.78
CA LEU A 638 52.27 11.56 -43.01
C LEU A 638 53.09 10.85 -44.11
N LYS A 639 54.42 10.80 -44.00
CA LYS A 639 55.33 10.02 -44.87
C LYS A 639 55.69 8.64 -44.30
N ASN A 640 55.57 8.44 -42.99
CA ASN A 640 55.90 7.18 -42.31
C ASN A 640 54.63 6.53 -41.74
N VAL A 641 54.02 5.63 -42.52
CA VAL A 641 52.76 4.95 -42.16
C VAL A 641 52.87 4.19 -40.84
N THR A 642 54.02 3.57 -40.53
CA THR A 642 54.23 2.85 -39.27
C THR A 642 54.21 3.79 -38.07
N ALA A 643 54.94 4.91 -38.15
CA ALA A 643 54.94 5.92 -37.08
C ALA A 643 53.56 6.57 -36.92
N LEU A 644 52.88 6.86 -38.04
CA LEU A 644 51.52 7.41 -38.04
C LEU A 644 50.50 6.46 -37.39
N THR A 645 50.56 5.17 -37.74
CA THR A 645 49.67 4.15 -37.18
C THR A 645 49.91 3.97 -35.68
N ASN A 646 51.17 4.00 -35.25
CA ASN A 646 51.53 3.95 -33.83
C ASN A 646 50.96 5.14 -33.04
N VAL A 647 51.04 6.36 -33.59
CA VAL A 647 50.43 7.56 -32.96
C VAL A 647 48.91 7.47 -32.94
N LEU A 648 48.27 7.09 -34.05
CA LEU A 648 46.81 7.05 -34.14
C LEU A 648 46.19 5.95 -33.27
N THR A 649 46.81 4.77 -33.19
CA THR A 649 46.32 3.69 -32.30
C THR A 649 46.48 4.02 -30.81
N TYR A 650 47.34 4.97 -30.46
CA TYR A 650 47.45 5.50 -29.09
C TYR A 650 46.31 6.46 -28.72
N HIS A 651 45.53 6.91 -29.72
CA HIS A 651 44.31 7.68 -29.50
C HIS A 651 43.06 6.80 -29.36
N VAL A 652 43.19 5.48 -29.51
CA VAL A 652 42.05 4.56 -29.55
C VAL A 652 42.06 3.67 -28.30
N LEU A 653 40.91 3.53 -27.65
CA LEU A 653 40.65 2.53 -26.61
C LEU A 653 39.72 1.45 -27.15
N SER A 654 39.89 0.21 -26.70
CA SER A 654 39.06 -0.95 -27.11
C SER A 654 37.70 -1.05 -26.39
N ASN A 655 37.43 -0.15 -25.44
CA ASN A 655 36.17 -0.04 -24.72
C ASN A 655 35.61 1.38 -24.87
N VAL A 656 34.31 1.52 -24.62
CA VAL A 656 33.60 2.81 -24.67
C VAL A 656 33.67 3.51 -23.32
N TYR A 657 34.24 4.71 -23.31
CA TYR A 657 34.32 5.61 -22.17
C TYR A 657 33.76 6.98 -22.56
N ASN A 658 32.56 7.27 -22.06
CA ASN A 658 32.02 8.62 -22.07
C ASN A 658 32.67 9.45 -20.94
N ASN A 659 32.33 10.73 -20.83
CA ASN A 659 32.88 11.67 -19.87
C ASN A 659 32.69 11.18 -18.43
N VAL A 660 31.60 10.49 -18.15
CA VAL A 660 31.37 9.86 -16.84
C VAL A 660 32.36 8.72 -16.60
N GLY A 661 32.53 7.83 -17.58
CA GLY A 661 33.51 6.73 -17.50
C GLY A 661 34.94 7.23 -17.37
N LEU A 662 35.30 8.29 -18.10
CA LEU A 662 36.60 8.94 -18.02
C LEU A 662 36.82 9.61 -16.66
N TYR A 663 35.81 10.28 -16.10
CA TYR A 663 35.90 10.95 -14.80
C TYR A 663 36.34 10.00 -13.66
N TYR A 664 35.89 8.74 -13.68
CA TYR A 664 36.28 7.74 -12.69
C TYR A 664 37.53 6.94 -13.07
N SER A 665 38.07 7.16 -14.26
CA SER A 665 39.26 6.46 -14.74
C SER A 665 40.54 7.16 -14.28
N ARG A 666 41.59 6.39 -14.00
CA ARG A 666 42.93 6.93 -13.68
C ARG A 666 43.92 6.68 -14.81
N GLU A 667 43.97 5.46 -15.31
CA GLU A 667 44.76 5.07 -16.47
C GLU A 667 43.97 4.11 -17.35
N LEU A 668 44.07 4.28 -18.67
CA LEU A 668 43.38 3.45 -19.65
C LEU A 668 44.35 2.94 -20.71
N ARG A 669 44.29 1.63 -21.00
CA ARG A 669 45.16 0.99 -21.99
C ARG A 669 44.65 1.25 -23.41
N THR A 670 45.52 1.81 -24.26
CA THR A 670 45.22 2.09 -25.66
C THR A 670 45.39 0.86 -26.55
N VAL A 671 44.86 0.91 -27.78
CA VAL A 671 45.06 -0.12 -28.82
C VAL A 671 46.54 -0.27 -29.17
N GLN A 672 47.32 0.83 -29.10
CA GLN A 672 48.77 0.79 -29.27
C GLN A 672 49.50 -0.01 -28.17
N GLY A 673 48.87 -0.16 -27.00
CA GLY A 673 49.35 -0.98 -25.90
C GLY A 673 49.92 -0.20 -24.71
N LYS A 674 50.21 1.10 -24.86
CA LYS A 674 50.58 2.00 -23.74
C LYS A 674 49.35 2.63 -23.09
N ASN A 675 49.50 3.08 -21.85
CA ASN A 675 48.41 3.70 -21.09
C ASN A 675 48.34 5.21 -21.36
N VAL A 676 47.12 5.77 -21.40
CA VAL A 676 46.87 7.19 -21.20
C VAL A 676 46.41 7.44 -19.78
N THR A 677 46.84 8.55 -19.18
CA THR A 677 46.41 8.99 -17.85
C THR A 677 45.21 9.90 -17.97
N ILE A 678 44.22 9.73 -17.10
CA ILE A 678 43.03 10.59 -17.06
C ILE A 678 43.07 11.45 -15.80
N LYS A 679 42.87 12.76 -15.97
CA LYS A 679 42.73 13.73 -14.88
C LYS A 679 41.44 14.50 -15.10
N ALA A 680 40.52 14.45 -14.15
CA ALA A 680 39.26 15.18 -14.24
C ALA A 680 38.99 15.97 -12.97
N SER A 681 38.60 17.24 -13.11
CA SER A 681 38.15 18.07 -11.99
C SER A 681 36.62 18.09 -11.88
N SER A 682 35.93 17.87 -13.00
CA SER A 682 34.48 17.66 -13.10
C SER A 682 34.16 16.77 -14.31
N ARG A 683 32.89 16.39 -14.51
CA ARG A 683 32.44 15.64 -15.69
C ARG A 683 32.54 16.44 -17.00
N GLU A 684 32.72 17.76 -16.91
CA GLU A 684 32.87 18.67 -18.06
C GLU A 684 34.32 19.11 -18.25
N SER A 685 35.21 18.80 -17.31
CA SER A 685 36.62 19.18 -17.33
C SER A 685 37.49 17.94 -17.17
N ILE A 686 37.80 17.31 -18.31
CA ILE A 686 38.57 16.08 -18.42
C ILE A 686 39.82 16.33 -19.25
N MET A 687 40.95 15.84 -18.75
CA MET A 687 42.23 15.83 -19.43
C MET A 687 42.71 14.39 -19.65
N VAL A 688 43.18 14.11 -20.86
CA VAL A 688 43.80 12.85 -21.26
C VAL A 688 45.26 13.12 -21.52
N ASN A 689 46.14 12.62 -20.66
CA ASN A 689 47.52 13.08 -20.48
C ASN A 689 47.55 14.60 -20.25
N ASN A 690 47.91 15.38 -21.27
CA ASN A 690 47.93 16.84 -21.27
C ASN A 690 46.91 17.45 -22.24
N ALA A 691 46.08 16.64 -22.90
CA ALA A 691 45.07 17.09 -23.85
C ALA A 691 43.73 17.32 -23.16
N SER A 692 43.12 18.48 -23.37
CA SER A 692 41.78 18.78 -22.84
C SER A 692 40.72 18.16 -23.74
N VAL A 693 39.74 17.50 -23.14
CA VAL A 693 38.54 17.02 -23.85
C VAL A 693 37.61 18.22 -24.06
N LEU A 694 37.40 18.60 -25.31
CA LEU A 694 36.60 19.75 -25.71
C LEU A 694 35.13 19.39 -25.89
N LYS A 695 34.85 18.20 -26.42
CA LYS A 695 33.49 17.76 -26.75
C LYS A 695 33.41 16.25 -26.89
N GLU A 696 32.38 15.66 -26.28
CA GLU A 696 32.01 14.28 -26.51
C GLU A 696 31.00 14.16 -27.67
N MET A 697 31.15 13.13 -28.50
CA MET A 697 30.19 12.75 -29.53
C MET A 697 30.00 11.23 -29.56
N THR A 698 28.77 10.77 -29.31
CA THR A 698 28.43 9.35 -29.41
C THR A 698 28.18 8.93 -30.87
N LYS A 699 28.70 7.77 -31.27
CA LYS A 699 28.63 7.20 -32.63
C LYS A 699 28.18 5.75 -32.63
N THR A 700 27.81 5.22 -33.80
CA THR A 700 27.22 3.87 -33.91
C THR A 700 28.17 2.76 -33.47
N ASN A 701 29.48 3.01 -33.46
CA ASN A 701 30.52 2.05 -33.07
C ASN A 701 31.50 2.58 -32.01
N GLY A 702 31.03 3.51 -31.17
CA GLY A 702 31.83 4.01 -30.05
C GLY A 702 31.57 5.47 -29.67
N VAL A 703 32.49 6.03 -28.90
CA VAL A 703 32.48 7.44 -28.48
C VAL A 703 33.70 8.15 -29.06
N LEU A 704 33.49 9.35 -29.57
CA LEU A 704 34.53 10.24 -30.07
C LEU A 704 34.68 11.41 -29.09
N GLN A 705 35.87 11.54 -28.50
CA GLN A 705 36.25 12.60 -27.57
C GLN A 705 37.14 13.59 -28.30
N VAL A 706 36.62 14.76 -28.69
CA VAL A 706 37.39 15.78 -29.38
C VAL A 706 38.42 16.37 -28.41
N VAL A 707 39.69 16.40 -28.81
CA VAL A 707 40.79 16.90 -27.97
C VAL A 707 41.58 18.03 -28.63
N ASP A 708 42.14 18.91 -27.82
CA ASP A 708 42.87 20.10 -28.26
C ASP A 708 44.36 19.87 -28.58
N THR A 709 44.86 18.66 -28.34
CA THR A 709 46.28 18.29 -28.42
C THR A 709 46.42 16.86 -28.95
N VAL A 710 47.41 16.62 -29.83
CA VAL A 710 47.72 15.27 -30.32
C VAL A 710 48.43 14.47 -29.23
N LEU A 711 47.92 13.28 -28.91
CA LEU A 711 48.51 12.36 -27.94
C LEU A 711 49.73 11.65 -28.55
N ILE A 712 50.90 11.82 -27.94
CA ILE A 712 52.13 11.16 -28.36
C ILE A 712 52.45 9.99 -27.40
N PRO A 713 52.67 8.76 -27.91
CA PRO A 713 53.06 7.64 -27.06
C PRO A 713 54.38 7.94 -26.32
N PRO A 714 54.55 7.50 -25.06
CA PRO A 714 55.80 7.66 -24.34
C PRO A 714 56.99 7.05 -25.09
N ASN A 715 58.15 7.71 -25.04
CA ASN A 715 59.39 7.31 -25.74
C ASN A 715 59.31 7.33 -27.28
N THR A 716 58.34 8.05 -27.86
CA THR A 716 58.32 8.32 -29.30
C THR A 716 59.38 9.37 -29.61
N HIS A 717 60.50 8.95 -30.17
CA HIS A 717 61.50 9.86 -30.73
C HIS A 717 61.09 10.23 -32.15
N PHE A 718 60.61 11.45 -32.34
CA PHE A 718 60.57 12.03 -33.68
C PHE A 718 62.03 12.30 -34.07
N GLU A 719 62.65 11.40 -34.82
CA GLU A 719 63.92 11.73 -35.47
C GLU A 719 63.67 12.95 -36.35
N LEU A 720 64.07 14.12 -35.83
CA LEU A 720 64.01 15.37 -36.54
C LEU A 720 64.76 15.17 -37.85
N VAL A 721 64.07 15.41 -38.96
CA VAL A 721 64.69 15.79 -40.22
C VAL A 721 65.42 17.11 -39.98
N GLN A 722 66.56 17.05 -39.31
CA GLN A 722 67.64 18.02 -39.43
C GLN A 722 68.48 17.59 -40.63
N ASN A 723 67.97 17.86 -41.84
CA ASN A 723 68.88 18.07 -42.95
C ASN A 723 69.40 19.49 -42.86
N LYS A 724 70.63 19.60 -42.38
CA LYS A 724 71.61 20.68 -42.54
C LYS A 724 71.23 21.73 -43.61
N LYS A 725 71.17 22.98 -43.19
CA LYS A 725 71.70 24.11 -43.98
C LYS A 725 72.69 24.87 -43.09
N ASP A 726 73.95 24.47 -43.15
CA ASP A 726 75.07 25.40 -43.01
C ASP A 726 75.52 25.75 -44.43
N LYS A 727 75.14 26.95 -44.87
CA LYS A 727 75.94 27.88 -45.67
C LYS A 727 75.23 29.23 -45.72
#